data_AF-A0A4Q9MKL4-F1
#
_entry.id   AF-A0A4Q9MKL4-F1
#
_cell.length_a   1.000
_cell.length_b   1.000
_cell.length_c   1.000
_cell.angle_alpha   90.00
_cell.angle_beta   90.00
_cell.angle_gamma   90.00
#
_symmetry.space_group_name_H-M   'P 1'
#
loop_
_entity.id
_entity.type
_entity.pdbx_description
1 polymer ?
#
loop_
_entity_poly.entity_id
_entity_poly.type
_entity_poly.pdbx_seq_one_letter_code
_entity_poly.pdbx_strand_id
1 'polypeptide(L)'
;MEWQYSGSMTKSAGELQRLVDDVILDEKFNKDNLLGFNITREQRRMDDFQATSGAFSPKDGWREASVRLHLPKPGVEHEDETHAPAFIVDKIWIRSPLEVLKAGFRDITARKYHWFPHRLFRQRATPDNPTAKPERLVTDLYNSDAMIRDHEELQKRPRNPDDAADIEYVVGGVMVYSDSTHLTNFGSASLWPIYAFFGNLSKYLRLKPSMFATHHLAYVPSLPANLLRYYEDTFGVPANAAVIRLLKYDLMQKVWLLLLDQEFMHAFEHGVLILCGDGITRRVFPRIYMYLADYPEKCLLACLKTLARCACPDCTTDKCNFWKMCMKKDMADREKNTRKDTTTLQDTIARVRRWIFEDGTAPDGQHIKKTKLGFFSMAPVRSAFSQRFAAFGRNVYELFVPDLLHEFELGVWKGTFTHLVRTIIAAGRDGVQKLDERYSMTPTFGRATIRRFGDNVSAMKKMAARDFEQMLKCAIPCFEELLPEPYNSIVLNMLFELALWHGLAKLQLHSESTVDALKETTGTLGQVMRAFRRHICPHFATRELPKETQSRQRRQAASGRNQQPASSSPKFKAFTVLDTPKYHRLGDYARSIFETGTIDNKSTQAGEFEHRRVKQFYRRTNKNRTFGRQIALEVRRAHIVNKITQLQSDTVTTRHKRRKPKATQGARGKRMHLRFQDSQPLPHTQPDLHFHISTDKRYPIKLDDFLHENDGDPACENFEWDLKAHLLRHLPGGDALPPDYTPTPDDIYSVQIENSRLYRHKVLRVNYTTYDMRRDQDSINPRTHPDVMMLAPNGASHPYLYARVIGIFHVEAYFAGESLDGTDDTDPETIHVLWVRWFDLDPHAPGGFKARRLPRLRWAQLDDDAFGFVSPTQVLRAANLMPAFAHGQSDAALPGYSVARQEDEEDTDWNYHYVGIFADRDMLMRYYGGAVGHQRDQRGKPGPSPVAQEAVTRLTGDAYDDEIEEVPDEEATNLRDSLYSNHEQQLESDGEEPKGRADEYSDNGENEQEYDDDDDNDEEHTDGEDSEDDGALGPEDGESPMDDDELELARVGFAPM
;
A
#
# COMPACT_ATOMS: atom_id res chain seq x y z
N MET A 1 26.75 28.46 15.74
CA MET A 1 27.53 28.37 14.49
C MET A 1 28.55 27.25 14.54
N GLU A 2 29.52 27.26 15.46
CA GLU A 2 30.52 26.17 15.56
C GLU A 2 29.88 24.78 15.74
N TRP A 3 28.81 24.62 16.53
CA TRP A 3 28.06 23.35 16.64
C TRP A 3 27.46 22.84 15.31
N GLN A 4 27.08 23.75 14.40
CA GLN A 4 26.56 23.40 13.06
C GLN A 4 27.68 22.93 12.15
N TYR A 5 28.83 23.60 12.19
CA TYR A 5 29.98 23.30 11.34
C TYR A 5 30.95 22.28 11.94
N SER A 6 30.80 21.92 13.22
CA SER A 6 31.54 20.84 13.88
C SER A 6 30.66 19.58 13.94
N GLY A 7 30.94 18.62 13.06
CA GLY A 7 30.34 17.28 13.05
C GLY A 7 29.73 16.86 11.72
N SER A 8 28.75 15.95 11.78
CA SER A 8 28.07 15.34 10.64
C SER A 8 27.51 16.37 9.65
N MET A 9 27.64 16.09 8.35
CA MET A 9 27.04 16.84 7.22
C MET A 9 25.50 16.96 7.28
N THR A 10 24.86 16.26 8.23
CA THR A 10 23.40 16.23 8.42
C THR A 10 22.84 17.41 9.23
N LYS A 11 23.67 18.33 9.74
CA LYS A 11 23.21 19.48 10.55
C LYS A 11 22.88 20.68 9.65
N SER A 12 21.61 20.90 9.35
CA SER A 12 21.18 22.03 8.53
C SER A 12 21.13 23.36 9.32
N ALA A 13 21.07 24.48 8.60
CA ALA A 13 20.86 25.79 9.23
C ALA A 13 19.49 25.87 9.95
N GLY A 14 18.49 25.12 9.45
CA GLY A 14 17.17 25.03 10.08
C GLY A 14 17.20 24.29 11.42
N GLU A 15 17.96 23.20 11.51
CA GLU A 15 18.17 22.46 12.77
C GLU A 15 18.86 23.33 13.83
N LEU A 16 19.87 24.11 13.42
CA LEU A 16 20.53 25.06 14.34
C LEU A 16 19.54 26.11 14.85
N GLN A 17 18.67 26.62 13.98
CA GLN A 17 17.69 27.63 14.38
C GLN A 17 16.63 27.06 15.32
N ARG A 18 16.15 25.83 15.09
CA ARG A 18 15.23 25.13 16.02
C ARG A 18 15.86 24.89 17.38
N LEU A 19 17.13 24.47 17.43
CA LEU A 19 17.85 24.34 18.71
C LEU A 19 17.88 25.67 19.49
N VAL A 20 18.01 26.81 18.80
CA VAL A 20 17.97 28.12 19.45
C VAL A 20 16.56 28.49 19.87
N ASP A 21 15.60 28.45 18.94
CA ASP A 21 14.25 28.99 19.13
C ASP A 21 13.39 28.11 20.05
N ASP A 22 13.44 26.80 19.86
CA ASP A 22 12.51 25.86 20.51
C ASP A 22 13.10 25.22 21.77
N VAL A 23 14.41 25.31 21.96
CA VAL A 23 15.10 24.69 23.11
C VAL A 23 15.79 25.74 23.97
N ILE A 24 16.76 26.49 23.43
CA ILE A 24 17.57 27.42 24.24
C ILE A 24 16.77 28.64 24.71
N LEU A 25 15.77 29.07 23.92
CA LEU A 25 14.92 30.21 24.22
C LEU A 25 13.57 29.83 24.87
N ASP A 26 13.30 28.55 25.08
CA ASP A 26 12.11 28.10 25.82
C ASP A 26 12.17 28.60 27.27
N GLU A 27 11.06 29.15 27.79
CA GLU A 27 11.00 29.73 29.13
C GLU A 27 11.23 28.69 30.25
N LYS A 28 10.97 27.41 29.97
CA LYS A 28 11.23 26.28 30.88
C LYS A 28 12.70 25.84 30.82
N PHE A 29 13.48 26.30 29.85
CA PHE A 29 14.87 25.90 29.66
C PHE A 29 15.83 26.76 30.48
N ASN A 30 16.36 26.20 31.56
CA ASN A 30 17.38 26.86 32.35
C ASN A 30 18.79 26.62 31.74
N LYS A 31 19.37 27.68 31.20
CA LYS A 31 20.70 27.69 30.56
C LYS A 31 21.82 27.30 31.53
N ASP A 32 21.66 27.56 32.82
CA ASP A 32 22.67 27.23 33.83
C ASP A 32 22.81 25.71 34.02
N ASN A 33 21.77 24.93 33.69
CA ASN A 33 21.84 23.45 33.71
C ASN A 33 22.78 22.88 32.64
N LEU A 34 23.19 23.68 31.64
CA LEU A 34 24.18 23.27 30.64
C LEU A 34 25.62 23.34 31.19
N LEU A 35 25.87 24.10 32.25
CA LEU A 35 27.19 24.19 32.87
C LEU A 35 27.55 22.84 33.50
N GLY A 36 28.52 22.16 32.91
CA GLY A 36 28.92 20.81 33.31
C GLY A 36 28.02 19.70 32.77
N PHE A 37 27.09 19.99 31.85
CA PHE A 37 26.30 18.98 31.13
C PHE A 37 27.22 18.06 30.31
N ASN A 38 26.98 16.75 30.39
CA ASN A 38 27.73 15.76 29.65
C ASN A 38 26.74 14.74 29.08
N ILE A 39 26.61 14.71 27.75
CA ILE A 39 25.63 13.87 27.07
C ILE A 39 25.80 12.39 27.41
N THR A 40 27.03 11.90 27.52
CA THR A 40 27.32 10.52 27.89
C THR A 40 26.85 10.23 29.32
N ARG A 41 27.02 11.18 30.24
CA ARG A 41 26.54 11.04 31.63
C ARG A 41 25.02 11.06 31.70
N GLU A 42 24.35 11.96 30.98
CA GLU A 42 22.89 12.03 31.01
C GLU A 42 22.23 10.87 30.25
N GLN A 43 22.82 10.39 29.15
CA GLN A 43 22.40 9.15 28.50
C GLN A 43 22.56 7.94 29.42
N ARG A 44 23.69 7.82 30.14
CA ARG A 44 23.86 6.78 31.17
C ARG A 44 22.82 6.92 32.27
N ARG A 45 22.55 8.14 32.77
CA ARG A 45 21.49 8.36 33.75
C ARG A 45 20.12 7.91 33.24
N MET A 46 19.77 8.18 31.98
CA MET A 46 18.53 7.67 31.37
C MET A 46 18.51 6.15 31.23
N ASP A 47 19.63 5.55 30.84
CA ASP A 47 19.75 4.09 30.67
C ASP A 47 19.71 3.36 32.02
N ASP A 48 20.36 3.92 33.04
CA ASP A 48 20.48 3.42 34.40
C ASP A 48 19.25 3.73 35.27
N PHE A 49 18.39 4.67 34.83
CA PHE A 49 17.17 5.02 35.56
C PHE A 49 16.15 3.87 35.48
N GLN A 50 15.92 3.25 36.62
CA GLN A 50 15.01 2.12 36.81
C GLN A 50 13.95 2.53 37.84
N ALA A 51 12.75 2.90 37.39
CA ALA A 51 11.62 3.15 38.29
C ALA A 51 10.91 1.82 38.57
N THR A 52 10.33 1.63 39.76
CA THR A 52 9.58 0.40 40.08
C THR A 52 8.27 0.26 39.31
N SER A 53 7.78 1.31 38.64
CA SER A 53 6.55 1.34 37.84
C SER A 53 6.61 2.43 36.75
N GLY A 54 5.64 2.44 35.82
CA GLY A 54 5.51 3.46 34.76
C GLY A 54 6.45 3.28 33.56
N ALA A 55 6.71 4.37 32.82
CA ALA A 55 7.50 4.38 31.57
C ALA A 55 8.99 4.00 31.74
N PHE A 56 9.45 3.85 32.98
CA PHE A 56 10.83 3.53 33.33
C PHE A 56 10.97 2.20 34.07
N SER A 57 9.94 1.35 34.04
CA SER A 57 9.97 0.02 34.66
C SER A 57 11.14 -0.81 34.09
N PRO A 58 12.07 -1.33 34.91
CA PRO A 58 13.11 -2.24 34.44
C PRO A 58 12.53 -3.55 33.90
N LYS A 59 11.29 -3.91 34.28
CA LYS A 59 10.57 -5.08 33.74
C LYS A 59 10.15 -4.92 32.27
N ASP A 60 9.98 -3.67 31.82
CA ASP A 60 9.68 -3.33 30.42
C ASP A 60 10.96 -3.07 29.58
N GLY A 61 12.13 -3.27 30.19
CA GLY A 61 13.44 -3.09 29.56
C GLY A 61 13.85 -4.24 28.63
N TRP A 62 14.85 -3.97 27.78
CA TRP A 62 15.49 -4.98 26.95
C TRP A 62 16.39 -5.90 27.80
N ARG A 63 16.25 -7.21 27.61
CA ARG A 63 17.12 -8.24 28.20
C ARG A 63 17.87 -9.00 27.11
N GLU A 64 19.11 -9.37 27.39
CA GLU A 64 19.86 -10.30 26.57
C GLU A 64 19.45 -11.73 26.93
N ALA A 65 19.14 -12.53 25.92
CA ALA A 65 18.80 -13.92 26.03
C ALA A 65 19.70 -14.77 25.12
N SER A 66 19.65 -16.08 25.33
CA SER A 66 20.34 -17.06 24.51
C SER A 66 19.43 -18.26 24.26
N VAL A 67 19.62 -18.92 23.11
CA VAL A 67 18.95 -20.19 22.80
C VAL A 67 19.98 -21.27 22.53
N ARG A 68 19.70 -22.48 22.99
CA ARG A 68 20.51 -23.67 22.71
C ARG A 68 19.96 -24.38 21.48
N LEU A 69 20.77 -24.59 20.45
CA LEU A 69 20.44 -25.35 19.25
C LEU A 69 21.16 -26.70 19.30
N HIS A 70 20.42 -27.80 19.19
CA HIS A 70 21.00 -29.15 19.10
C HIS A 70 21.31 -29.44 17.63
N LEU A 71 22.48 -30.02 17.39
CA LEU A 71 23.06 -30.17 16.06
C LEU A 71 22.94 -31.63 15.60
N PRO A 72 22.06 -31.95 14.65
CA PRO A 72 22.00 -33.30 14.10
C PRO A 72 23.09 -33.51 13.05
N LYS A 73 23.60 -34.74 12.95
CA LYS A 73 24.46 -35.17 11.85
C LYS A 73 23.85 -36.39 11.15
N PRO A 74 23.54 -36.30 9.84
CA PRO A 74 23.10 -37.46 9.09
C PRO A 74 24.11 -38.62 9.19
N GLY A 75 23.62 -39.82 9.46
CA GLY A 75 24.40 -41.05 9.66
C GLY A 75 25.03 -41.18 11.04
N VAL A 76 24.75 -40.29 12.00
CA VAL A 76 25.22 -40.39 13.38
C VAL A 76 24.04 -40.46 14.32
N GLU A 77 24.04 -41.49 15.15
CA GLU A 77 23.02 -41.76 16.18
C GLU A 77 23.39 -41.08 17.50
N HIS A 78 22.38 -40.56 18.19
CA HIS A 78 22.47 -40.00 19.54
C HIS A 78 21.45 -40.70 20.44
N GLU A 79 21.61 -40.61 21.78
CA GLU A 79 20.62 -41.19 22.70
C GLU A 79 19.26 -40.47 22.59
N ASP A 80 19.28 -39.14 22.47
CA ASP A 80 18.13 -38.29 22.16
C ASP A 80 18.60 -36.92 21.65
N GLU A 81 17.66 -36.02 21.33
CA GLU A 81 17.95 -34.65 20.87
C GLU A 81 18.79 -33.85 21.90
N THR A 82 18.60 -34.08 23.21
CA THR A 82 19.29 -33.32 24.26
C THR A 82 20.74 -33.73 24.47
N HIS A 83 21.09 -34.97 24.14
CA HIS A 83 22.44 -35.51 24.17
C HIS A 83 23.27 -35.20 22.92
N ALA A 84 22.64 -34.76 21.83
CA ALA A 84 23.35 -34.30 20.64
C ALA A 84 24.18 -33.04 20.94
N PRO A 85 25.35 -32.85 20.27
CA PRO A 85 26.16 -31.64 20.41
C PRO A 85 25.32 -30.39 20.23
N ALA A 86 25.55 -29.38 21.05
CA ALA A 86 24.71 -28.19 21.10
C ALA A 86 25.51 -26.91 21.02
N PHE A 87 24.98 -25.94 20.28
CA PHE A 87 25.54 -24.61 20.15
C PHE A 87 24.63 -23.57 20.83
N ILE A 88 25.22 -22.63 21.57
CA ILE A 88 24.49 -21.54 22.21
C ILE A 88 24.55 -20.31 21.31
N VAL A 89 23.40 -19.88 20.82
CA VAL A 89 23.25 -18.59 20.12
C VAL A 89 22.99 -17.52 21.17
N ASP A 90 23.94 -16.60 21.33
CA ASP A 90 23.89 -15.48 22.28
C ASP A 90 23.35 -14.19 21.63
N LYS A 91 23.29 -13.09 22.41
CA LYS A 91 22.95 -11.73 21.94
C LYS A 91 21.56 -11.59 21.31
N ILE A 92 20.61 -12.38 21.78
CA ILE A 92 19.21 -12.25 21.39
C ILE A 92 18.58 -11.20 22.30
N TRP A 93 18.25 -10.04 21.75
CA TRP A 93 17.64 -8.97 22.53
C TRP A 93 16.13 -9.17 22.54
N ILE A 94 15.52 -9.29 23.72
CA ILE A 94 14.07 -9.48 23.87
C ILE A 94 13.48 -8.55 24.94
N ARG A 95 12.18 -8.29 24.85
CA ARG A 95 11.35 -7.66 25.88
C ARG A 95 10.24 -8.62 26.29
N SER A 96 9.78 -8.55 27.54
CA SER A 96 8.64 -9.35 28.00
C SER A 96 7.37 -8.89 27.28
N PRO A 97 6.69 -9.75 26.49
CA PRO A 97 5.47 -9.34 25.81
C PRO A 97 4.35 -8.92 26.77
N LEU A 98 4.31 -9.52 27.96
CA LEU A 98 3.36 -9.14 29.00
C LEU A 98 3.61 -7.72 29.53
N GLU A 99 4.86 -7.35 29.77
CA GLU A 99 5.20 -6.01 30.25
C GLU A 99 5.03 -4.95 29.16
N VAL A 100 5.32 -5.30 27.90
CA VAL A 100 5.02 -4.47 26.73
C VAL A 100 3.52 -4.21 26.62
N LEU A 101 2.70 -5.25 26.80
CA LEU A 101 1.23 -5.12 26.82
C LEU A 101 0.75 -4.24 27.96
N LYS A 102 1.26 -4.45 29.19
CA LYS A 102 0.94 -3.56 30.31
C LYS A 102 1.34 -2.11 30.03
N ALA A 103 2.49 -1.88 29.40
CA ALA A 103 2.97 -0.55 29.09
C ALA A 103 2.08 0.17 28.07
N GLY A 104 1.61 -0.52 27.02
CA GLY A 104 0.67 0.04 26.04
C GLY A 104 -0.70 0.33 26.63
N PHE A 105 -1.25 -0.58 27.44
CA PHE A 105 -2.59 -0.41 28.01
C PHE A 105 -2.64 0.62 29.16
N ARG A 106 -1.51 0.88 29.82
CA ARG A 106 -1.34 1.98 30.79
C ARG A 106 -1.10 3.33 30.13
N ASP A 107 -0.76 3.34 28.85
CA ASP A 107 -0.44 4.55 28.12
C ASP A 107 -1.67 5.45 27.96
N ILE A 108 -1.48 6.77 27.92
CA ILE A 108 -2.57 7.73 27.77
C ILE A 108 -3.36 7.50 26.47
N THR A 109 -2.71 6.95 25.44
CA THR A 109 -3.33 6.55 24.18
C THR A 109 -4.42 5.49 24.35
N ALA A 110 -4.40 4.71 25.45
CA ALA A 110 -5.46 3.75 25.78
C ALA A 110 -6.84 4.38 25.94
N ARG A 111 -6.93 5.71 26.16
CA ARG A 111 -8.20 6.46 26.11
C ARG A 111 -8.90 6.41 24.75
N LYS A 112 -8.16 6.11 23.68
CA LYS A 112 -8.66 5.99 22.31
C LYS A 112 -8.90 4.53 21.90
N TYR A 113 -8.80 3.57 22.83
CA TYR A 113 -8.99 2.15 22.53
C TYR A 113 -10.47 1.78 22.45
N HIS A 114 -10.76 0.86 21.53
CA HIS A 114 -12.00 0.10 21.52
C HIS A 114 -11.86 -1.10 22.45
N TRP A 115 -12.43 -0.98 23.64
CA TRP A 115 -12.37 -2.00 24.70
C TRP A 115 -13.30 -3.18 24.44
N PHE A 116 -14.49 -2.89 23.92
CA PHE A 116 -15.53 -3.86 23.62
C PHE A 116 -15.67 -3.98 22.11
N PRO A 117 -15.36 -5.15 21.52
CA PRO A 117 -15.56 -5.37 20.10
C PRO A 117 -17.06 -5.35 19.79
N HIS A 118 -17.41 -4.86 18.61
CA HIS A 118 -18.80 -4.64 18.21
C HIS A 118 -18.98 -4.85 16.71
N ARG A 119 -20.20 -5.19 16.28
CA ARG A 119 -20.58 -5.15 14.87
C ARG A 119 -21.02 -3.74 14.50
N LEU A 120 -20.49 -3.22 13.41
CA LEU A 120 -20.90 -1.93 12.85
C LEU A 120 -21.90 -2.19 11.71
N PHE A 121 -22.98 -1.40 11.65
CA PHE A 121 -24.00 -1.52 10.62
C PHE A 121 -24.34 -0.15 10.03
N ARG A 122 -24.74 -0.15 8.76
CA ARG A 122 -25.32 1.00 8.07
C ARG A 122 -26.72 0.64 7.60
N GLN A 123 -27.65 1.58 7.69
CA GLN A 123 -28.97 1.45 7.09
C GLN A 123 -29.11 2.45 5.95
N ARG A 124 -29.49 1.97 4.76
CA ARG A 124 -29.75 2.81 3.58
C ARG A 124 -31.24 2.77 3.25
N ALA A 125 -32.03 3.60 3.93
CA ALA A 125 -33.42 3.81 3.54
C ALA A 125 -33.45 4.61 2.22
N THR A 126 -34.05 4.05 1.17
CA THR A 126 -34.38 4.80 -0.06
C THR A 126 -35.89 5.00 -0.11
N PRO A 127 -36.41 5.97 -0.91
CA PRO A 127 -37.85 6.09 -1.13
C PRO A 127 -38.49 4.77 -1.59
N ASP A 128 -37.77 3.99 -2.41
CA ASP A 128 -38.21 2.69 -2.94
C ASP A 128 -38.04 1.53 -1.94
N ASN A 129 -37.20 1.69 -0.91
CA ASN A 129 -36.93 0.68 0.11
C ASN A 129 -36.72 1.34 1.49
N PRO A 130 -37.78 1.86 2.11
CA PRO A 130 -37.68 2.60 3.37
C PRO A 130 -37.31 1.72 4.57
N THR A 131 -37.48 0.40 4.46
CA THR A 131 -37.19 -0.60 5.50
C THR A 131 -35.97 -1.46 5.17
N ALA A 132 -35.05 -0.94 4.34
CA ALA A 132 -33.84 -1.65 3.95
C ALA A 132 -33.13 -2.27 5.16
N LYS A 133 -32.75 -3.54 5.02
CA LYS A 133 -32.02 -4.26 6.06
C LYS A 133 -30.69 -3.56 6.33
N PRO A 134 -30.26 -3.44 7.60
CA PRO A 134 -28.93 -2.94 7.91
C PRO A 134 -27.86 -3.83 7.28
N GLU A 135 -26.90 -3.21 6.63
CA GLU A 135 -25.74 -3.84 6.02
C GLU A 135 -24.55 -3.77 6.99
N ARG A 136 -23.84 -4.88 7.16
CA ARG A 136 -22.67 -4.92 8.06
C ARG A 136 -21.48 -4.18 7.44
N LEU A 137 -20.77 -3.43 8.28
CA LEU A 137 -19.51 -2.76 7.95
C LEU A 137 -18.34 -3.36 8.73
N VAL A 138 -17.16 -3.39 8.11
CA VAL A 138 -15.90 -3.85 8.68
C VAL A 138 -14.80 -2.84 8.39
N THR A 139 -14.05 -2.45 9.43
CA THR A 139 -13.01 -1.41 9.36
C THR A 139 -11.68 -1.81 10.03
N ASP A 140 -11.74 -2.58 11.11
CA ASP A 140 -10.60 -2.91 11.97
C ASP A 140 -10.81 -4.25 12.69
N LEU A 141 -9.79 -4.70 13.44
CA LEU A 141 -9.82 -5.97 14.17
C LEU A 141 -10.92 -6.00 15.25
N TYR A 142 -11.15 -4.90 15.96
CA TYR A 142 -12.21 -4.82 16.98
C TYR A 142 -13.64 -4.87 16.41
N ASN A 143 -13.80 -4.85 15.09
CA ASN A 143 -15.08 -5.09 14.40
C ASN A 143 -15.13 -6.44 13.66
N SER A 144 -14.07 -7.23 13.76
CA SER A 144 -13.95 -8.54 13.10
C SER A 144 -14.66 -9.65 13.86
N ASP A 145 -15.01 -10.72 13.15
CA ASP A 145 -15.64 -11.88 13.76
C ASP A 145 -14.72 -12.61 14.74
N ALA A 146 -13.41 -12.67 14.49
CA ALA A 146 -12.50 -13.33 15.42
C ALA A 146 -12.49 -12.66 16.80
N MET A 147 -12.39 -11.33 16.85
CA MET A 147 -12.32 -10.62 18.13
C MET A 147 -13.66 -10.60 18.87
N ILE A 148 -14.76 -10.52 18.13
CA ILE A 148 -16.11 -10.62 18.69
C ILE A 148 -16.32 -12.01 19.31
N ARG A 149 -16.01 -13.10 18.59
CA ARG A 149 -16.17 -14.47 19.11
C ARG A 149 -15.33 -14.69 20.37
N ASP A 150 -14.07 -14.28 20.36
CA ASP A 150 -13.18 -14.38 21.52
C ASP A 150 -13.70 -13.60 22.73
N HIS A 151 -14.26 -12.42 22.50
CA HIS A 151 -14.84 -11.60 23.57
C HIS A 151 -16.13 -12.21 24.11
N GLU A 152 -17.02 -12.70 23.25
CA GLU A 152 -18.24 -13.40 23.66
C GLU A 152 -17.93 -14.68 24.45
N GLU A 153 -16.93 -15.46 24.03
CA GLU A 153 -16.44 -16.62 24.77
C GLU A 153 -15.85 -16.22 26.13
N LEU A 154 -15.10 -15.12 26.18
CA LEU A 154 -14.56 -14.59 27.43
C LEU A 154 -15.67 -14.19 28.41
N GLN A 155 -16.72 -13.50 27.95
CA GLN A 155 -17.84 -13.09 28.81
C GLN A 155 -18.63 -14.28 29.39
N LYS A 156 -18.60 -15.45 28.74
CA LYS A 156 -19.26 -16.68 29.22
C LYS A 156 -18.46 -17.39 30.32
N ARG A 157 -17.18 -17.06 30.52
CA ARG A 157 -16.33 -17.71 31.53
C ARG A 157 -16.70 -17.25 32.94
N PRO A 158 -16.56 -18.12 33.96
CA PRO A 158 -16.68 -17.69 35.34
C PRO A 158 -15.65 -16.60 35.64
N ARG A 159 -16.09 -15.53 36.30
CA ARG A 159 -15.20 -14.46 36.76
C ARG A 159 -14.28 -14.99 37.86
N ASN A 160 -13.08 -14.42 37.94
CA ASN A 160 -12.16 -14.67 39.04
C ASN A 160 -12.82 -14.21 40.36
N PRO A 161 -12.94 -15.09 41.37
CA PRO A 161 -13.55 -14.75 42.66
C PRO A 161 -12.89 -13.57 43.39
N ASP A 162 -11.60 -13.33 43.13
CA ASP A 162 -10.83 -12.26 43.78
C ASP A 162 -11.03 -10.89 43.12
N ASP A 163 -11.67 -10.85 41.94
CA ASP A 163 -11.95 -9.59 41.27
C ASP A 163 -13.18 -8.89 41.84
N ALA A 164 -13.10 -7.58 41.99
CA ALA A 164 -14.26 -6.77 42.30
C ALA A 164 -15.32 -6.86 41.18
N ALA A 165 -16.58 -6.67 41.56
CA ALA A 165 -17.73 -6.84 40.67
C ALA A 165 -17.71 -5.87 39.47
N ASP A 166 -17.06 -4.72 39.61
CA ASP A 166 -16.91 -3.64 38.63
C ASP A 166 -15.73 -3.82 37.66
N ILE A 167 -14.86 -4.82 37.85
CA ILE A 167 -13.73 -5.06 36.95
C ILE A 167 -14.21 -5.48 35.55
N GLU A 168 -13.82 -4.74 34.52
CA GLU A 168 -14.15 -5.11 33.15
C GLU A 168 -13.23 -6.21 32.63
N TYR A 169 -13.79 -7.22 31.97
CA TYR A 169 -13.04 -8.30 31.32
C TYR A 169 -12.97 -8.00 29.83
N VAL A 170 -11.77 -7.77 29.31
CA VAL A 170 -11.56 -7.33 27.94
C VAL A 170 -10.50 -8.16 27.23
N VAL A 171 -10.63 -8.23 25.91
CA VAL A 171 -9.62 -8.85 25.05
C VAL A 171 -8.59 -7.80 24.68
N GLY A 172 -7.30 -8.10 24.92
CA GLY A 172 -6.18 -7.32 24.42
C GLY A 172 -5.71 -7.91 23.09
N GLY A 173 -6.16 -7.34 21.98
CA GLY A 173 -5.79 -7.82 20.65
C GLY A 173 -4.34 -7.46 20.31
N VAL A 174 -3.54 -8.46 19.96
CA VAL A 174 -2.13 -8.33 19.57
C VAL A 174 -1.98 -8.74 18.11
N MET A 175 -1.31 -7.89 17.35
CA MET A 175 -0.89 -8.13 15.97
C MET A 175 0.63 -8.13 15.95
N VAL A 176 1.23 -9.11 15.30
CA VAL A 176 2.69 -9.30 15.28
C VAL A 176 3.20 -9.10 13.87
N TYR A 177 4.36 -8.46 13.73
CA TYR A 177 5.09 -8.37 12.47
C TYR A 177 6.54 -8.83 12.67
N SER A 178 7.09 -9.56 11.71
CA SER A 178 8.54 -9.75 11.60
C SER A 178 8.98 -9.80 10.16
N ASP A 179 10.15 -9.22 9.92
CA ASP A 179 10.86 -9.27 8.66
C ASP A 179 12.32 -8.89 8.88
N SER A 180 13.22 -9.34 8.01
CA SER A 180 14.64 -9.00 8.07
C SER A 180 14.92 -7.74 7.26
N THR A 181 15.65 -6.79 7.81
CA THR A 181 15.99 -5.54 7.12
C THR A 181 17.50 -5.26 7.10
N HIS A 182 18.00 -4.81 5.96
CA HIS A 182 19.38 -4.30 5.83
C HIS A 182 19.51 -2.92 6.46
N LEU A 183 20.53 -2.71 7.30
CA LEU A 183 20.77 -1.46 8.00
C LEU A 183 21.61 -0.46 7.19
N THR A 184 22.21 -0.92 6.09
CA THR A 184 23.11 -0.15 5.23
C THR A 184 22.90 -0.51 3.76
N ASN A 185 22.96 0.49 2.88
CA ASN A 185 22.96 0.27 1.42
C ASN A 185 24.24 -0.46 0.95
N PHE A 186 25.35 -0.28 1.68
CA PHE A 186 26.61 -0.96 1.44
C PHE A 186 27.11 -1.62 2.73
N GLY A 187 27.19 -2.95 2.75
CA GLY A 187 27.66 -3.74 3.89
C GLY A 187 26.71 -4.88 4.25
N SER A 188 27.17 -5.79 5.12
CA SER A 188 26.44 -7.00 5.51
C SER A 188 25.63 -6.83 6.80
N ALA A 189 25.39 -5.59 7.26
CA ALA A 189 24.68 -5.34 8.51
C ALA A 189 23.16 -5.47 8.29
N SER A 190 22.54 -6.41 8.98
CA SER A 190 21.09 -6.61 8.98
C SER A 190 20.55 -6.70 10.41
N LEU A 191 19.25 -6.48 10.56
CA LEU A 191 18.50 -6.69 11.79
C LEU A 191 17.20 -7.39 11.44
N TRP A 192 16.80 -8.36 12.26
CA TRP A 192 15.51 -9.02 12.12
C TRP A 192 14.63 -8.71 13.33
N PRO A 193 13.88 -7.61 13.29
CA PRO A 193 12.97 -7.24 14.37
C PRO A 193 11.69 -8.07 14.41
N ILE A 194 11.14 -8.20 15.62
CA ILE A 194 9.76 -8.59 15.87
C ILE A 194 9.06 -7.38 16.49
N TYR A 195 8.00 -6.91 15.84
CA TYR A 195 7.14 -5.82 16.30
C TYR A 195 5.78 -6.34 16.75
N ALA A 196 5.15 -5.61 17.67
CA ALA A 196 3.79 -5.82 18.12
C ALA A 196 2.99 -4.52 18.06
N PHE A 197 1.74 -4.66 17.65
CA PHE A 197 0.74 -3.60 17.62
C PHE A 197 -0.51 -4.06 18.38
N PHE A 198 -1.24 -3.11 18.99
CA PHE A 198 -2.46 -3.41 19.71
C PHE A 198 -3.69 -3.13 18.84
N GLY A 199 -4.43 -4.19 18.50
CA GLY A 199 -5.60 -4.13 17.64
C GLY A 199 -6.83 -3.48 18.28
N ASN A 200 -6.77 -3.09 19.55
CA ASN A 200 -7.78 -2.25 20.20
C ASN A 200 -7.70 -0.78 19.77
N LEU A 201 -6.54 -0.32 19.26
CA LEU A 201 -6.37 1.03 18.75
C LEU A 201 -6.71 1.06 17.27
N SER A 202 -7.50 2.05 16.83
CA SER A 202 -7.83 2.23 15.41
C SER A 202 -6.57 2.37 14.55
N LYS A 203 -6.56 1.71 13.39
CA LYS A 203 -5.45 1.73 12.42
C LYS A 203 -4.94 3.13 12.06
N TYR A 204 -5.82 4.13 11.98
CA TYR A 204 -5.43 5.52 11.67
C TYR A 204 -4.54 6.15 12.75
N LEU A 205 -4.61 5.65 13.99
CA LEU A 205 -3.73 6.06 15.09
C LEU A 205 -2.58 5.07 15.28
N ARG A 206 -2.87 3.78 15.15
CA ARG A 206 -1.92 2.68 15.34
C ARG A 206 -0.78 2.71 14.32
N LEU A 207 -1.05 3.18 13.11
CA LEU A 207 -0.09 3.22 12.00
C LEU A 207 0.55 4.61 11.80
N LYS A 208 0.18 5.62 12.61
CA LYS A 208 0.82 6.95 12.56
C LYS A 208 2.19 6.88 13.28
N PRO A 209 3.34 7.11 12.62
CA PRO A 209 4.65 6.91 13.25
C PRO A 209 4.89 7.80 14.49
N SER A 210 4.46 9.07 14.45
CA SER A 210 4.47 9.97 15.63
C SER A 210 3.58 9.57 16.80
N MET A 211 2.70 8.59 16.64
CA MET A 211 1.99 8.02 17.80
C MET A 211 2.86 7.04 18.59
N PHE A 212 3.98 6.57 18.03
CA PHE A 212 4.89 5.60 18.65
C PHE A 212 4.13 4.35 19.17
N ALA A 213 3.09 3.94 18.43
CA ALA A 213 2.22 2.82 18.78
C ALA A 213 2.83 1.44 18.45
N THR A 214 3.96 1.41 17.74
CA THR A 214 4.74 0.20 17.47
C THR A 214 5.58 -0.21 18.69
N HIS A 215 5.46 -1.47 19.10
CA HIS A 215 6.24 -2.01 20.21
C HIS A 215 7.25 -3.05 19.73
N HIS A 216 8.54 -2.83 19.97
CA HIS A 216 9.57 -3.82 19.66
C HIS A 216 9.57 -4.94 20.71
N LEU A 217 9.52 -6.20 20.27
CA LEU A 217 9.55 -7.39 21.12
C LEU A 217 10.90 -8.09 21.12
N ALA A 218 11.53 -8.25 19.95
CA ALA A 218 12.80 -8.97 19.84
C ALA A 218 13.64 -8.52 18.65
N TYR A 219 14.95 -8.79 18.72
CA TYR A 219 15.87 -8.77 17.59
C TYR A 219 16.48 -10.16 17.40
N VAL A 220 16.03 -10.85 16.36
CA VAL A 220 16.46 -12.21 16.01
C VAL A 220 17.82 -12.14 15.31
N PRO A 221 18.85 -12.87 15.75
CA PRO A 221 20.09 -12.97 15.00
C PRO A 221 19.93 -13.92 13.81
N SER A 222 20.66 -13.68 12.72
CA SER A 222 20.88 -14.73 11.71
C SER A 222 21.66 -15.90 12.32
N LEU A 223 21.63 -17.07 11.67
CA LEU A 223 22.47 -18.19 12.09
C LEU A 223 23.95 -17.77 12.15
N PRO A 224 24.61 -17.83 13.31
CA PRO A 224 25.96 -17.31 13.46
C PRO A 224 26.99 -18.08 12.61
N ALA A 225 27.92 -17.39 11.95
CA ALA A 225 28.96 -18.04 11.15
C ALA A 225 29.86 -18.98 11.98
N ASN A 226 30.06 -18.67 13.27
CA ASN A 226 30.77 -19.56 14.19
C ASN A 226 30.00 -20.83 14.55
N LEU A 227 28.67 -20.88 14.37
CA LEU A 227 27.91 -22.12 14.50
C LEU A 227 28.32 -23.10 13.40
N LEU A 228 28.43 -22.64 12.16
CA LEU A 228 28.81 -23.49 11.03
C LEU A 228 30.25 -24.02 11.17
N ARG A 229 31.17 -23.17 11.65
CA ARG A 229 32.53 -23.62 12.01
C ARG A 229 32.53 -24.63 13.14
N TYR A 230 31.77 -24.37 14.21
CA TYR A 230 31.65 -25.31 15.33
C TYR A 230 31.07 -26.65 14.88
N TYR A 231 30.12 -26.65 13.94
CA TYR A 231 29.59 -27.88 13.35
C TYR A 231 30.68 -28.66 12.62
N GLU A 232 31.46 -28.00 11.77
CA GLU A 232 32.58 -28.60 11.03
C GLU A 232 33.66 -29.14 11.97
N ASP A 233 34.03 -28.37 13.00
CA ASP A 233 35.00 -28.79 14.03
C ASP A 233 34.51 -30.01 14.83
N THR A 234 33.20 -30.07 15.11
CA THR A 234 32.58 -31.16 15.89
C THR A 234 32.45 -32.45 15.08
N PHE A 235 32.13 -32.33 13.79
CA PHE A 235 31.71 -33.46 12.96
C PHE A 235 32.67 -33.82 11.83
N GLY A 236 33.71 -33.01 11.59
CA GLY A 236 34.69 -33.16 10.52
C GLY A 236 34.15 -32.87 9.12
N VAL A 237 32.90 -32.38 9.01
CA VAL A 237 32.22 -32.08 7.74
C VAL A 237 31.34 -30.83 7.90
N PRO A 238 31.20 -30.00 6.85
CA PRO A 238 30.31 -28.86 6.90
C PRO A 238 28.84 -29.30 7.00
N ALA A 239 28.01 -28.48 7.66
CA ALA A 239 26.56 -28.70 7.71
C ALA A 239 25.97 -28.57 6.30
N ASN A 240 25.19 -29.57 5.87
CA ASN A 240 24.47 -29.49 4.59
C ASN A 240 23.26 -28.55 4.68
N ALA A 241 22.69 -28.19 3.52
CA ALA A 241 21.57 -27.26 3.43
C ALA A 241 20.33 -27.69 4.24
N ALA A 242 20.05 -29.00 4.31
CA ALA A 242 18.92 -29.54 5.07
C ALA A 242 19.10 -29.31 6.59
N VAL A 243 20.30 -29.54 7.12
CA VAL A 243 20.64 -29.28 8.53
C VAL A 243 20.59 -27.78 8.81
N ILE A 244 21.17 -26.93 7.95
CA ILE A 244 21.14 -25.47 8.13
C ILE A 244 19.69 -24.96 8.18
N ARG A 245 18.83 -25.44 7.26
CA ARG A 245 17.41 -25.08 7.23
C ARG A 245 16.68 -25.51 8.51
N LEU A 246 16.93 -26.73 9.00
CA LEU A 246 16.37 -27.21 10.26
C LEU A 246 16.76 -26.29 11.43
N LEU A 247 18.03 -25.90 11.51
CA LEU A 247 18.55 -25.00 12.55
C LEU A 247 17.96 -23.59 12.46
N LYS A 248 17.65 -23.08 11.25
CA LYS A 248 16.92 -21.81 11.09
C LYS A 248 15.52 -21.88 11.68
N TYR A 249 14.76 -22.93 11.39
CA TYR A 249 13.44 -23.15 12.02
C TYR A 249 13.58 -23.20 13.54
N ASP A 250 14.49 -24.02 14.07
CA ASP A 250 14.67 -24.18 15.51
C ASP A 250 15.07 -22.87 16.20
N LEU A 251 15.93 -22.04 15.57
CA LEU A 251 16.27 -20.71 16.09
C LEU A 251 15.03 -19.82 16.21
N MET A 252 14.26 -19.67 15.13
CA MET A 252 13.05 -18.83 15.13
C MET A 252 12.03 -19.32 16.18
N GLN A 253 11.75 -20.62 16.20
CA GLN A 253 10.78 -21.18 17.13
C GLN A 253 11.25 -21.09 18.59
N LYS A 254 12.54 -21.27 18.88
CA LYS A 254 13.07 -21.09 20.24
C LYS A 254 13.07 -19.63 20.69
N VAL A 255 13.28 -18.67 19.79
CA VAL A 255 13.09 -17.25 20.12
C VAL A 255 11.64 -16.96 20.47
N TRP A 256 10.68 -17.49 19.70
CA TRP A 256 9.26 -17.35 20.04
C TRP A 256 8.89 -18.03 21.37
N LEU A 257 9.52 -19.14 21.73
CA LEU A 257 9.33 -19.77 23.05
C LEU A 257 9.86 -18.91 24.21
N LEU A 258 10.86 -18.04 23.97
CA LEU A 258 11.32 -17.06 24.95
C LEU A 258 10.33 -15.89 25.13
N LEU A 259 9.56 -15.55 24.09
CA LEU A 259 8.55 -14.51 24.10
C LEU A 259 7.23 -15.02 24.69
N LEU A 260 6.77 -16.20 24.27
CA LEU A 260 5.61 -16.92 24.82
C LEU A 260 6.00 -17.65 26.11
N ASP A 261 6.52 -16.87 27.06
CA ASP A 261 6.97 -17.34 28.36
C ASP A 261 5.79 -17.68 29.29
N GLN A 262 6.10 -18.25 30.45
CA GLN A 262 5.10 -18.71 31.40
C GLN A 262 4.21 -17.57 31.91
N GLU A 263 4.75 -16.36 32.09
CA GLU A 263 3.97 -15.22 32.57
C GLU A 263 2.97 -14.75 31.50
N PHE A 264 3.42 -14.65 30.23
CA PHE A 264 2.53 -14.31 29.12
C PHE A 264 1.43 -15.35 28.95
N MET A 265 1.76 -16.65 29.00
CA MET A 265 0.78 -17.72 28.87
C MET A 265 -0.21 -17.79 30.04
N HIS A 266 0.25 -17.49 31.27
CA HIS A 266 -0.64 -17.35 32.41
C HIS A 266 -1.62 -16.18 32.20
N ALA A 267 -1.15 -15.03 31.72
CA ALA A 267 -2.02 -13.91 31.36
C ALA A 267 -2.96 -14.26 30.19
N PHE A 268 -2.51 -15.05 29.22
CA PHE A 268 -3.34 -15.54 28.12
C PHE A 268 -4.54 -16.36 28.64
N GLU A 269 -4.31 -17.24 29.61
CA GLU A 269 -5.38 -18.07 30.18
C GLU A 269 -6.28 -17.32 31.18
N HIS A 270 -5.67 -16.63 32.14
CA HIS A 270 -6.34 -16.07 33.32
C HIS A 270 -6.51 -14.55 33.29
N GLY A 271 -5.99 -13.88 32.27
CA GLY A 271 -5.98 -12.42 32.17
C GLY A 271 -5.02 -11.77 33.17
N VAL A 272 -4.82 -10.46 33.03
CA VAL A 272 -3.99 -9.66 33.93
C VAL A 272 -4.71 -8.36 34.29
N LEU A 273 -4.66 -7.97 35.57
CA LEU A 273 -5.23 -6.69 36.02
C LEU A 273 -4.32 -5.53 35.63
N ILE A 274 -4.91 -4.55 34.94
CA ILE A 274 -4.22 -3.34 34.47
C ILE A 274 -5.10 -2.14 34.79
N LEU A 275 -4.57 -1.20 35.58
CA LEU A 275 -5.09 0.17 35.62
C LEU A 275 -4.73 0.84 34.29
N CYS A 276 -5.72 0.99 33.41
CA CYS A 276 -5.52 1.47 32.05
C CYS A 276 -5.34 3.00 32.03
N GLY A 277 -4.80 3.55 30.93
CA GLY A 277 -4.53 5.00 30.80
C GLY A 277 -5.77 5.91 30.81
N ASP A 278 -6.97 5.32 30.71
CA ASP A 278 -8.26 6.00 30.91
C ASP A 278 -8.72 6.03 32.38
N GLY A 279 -7.94 5.44 33.30
CA GLY A 279 -8.24 5.40 34.73
C GLY A 279 -9.09 4.22 35.19
N ILE A 280 -9.50 3.33 34.27
CA ILE A 280 -10.34 2.16 34.59
C ILE A 280 -9.45 0.92 34.76
N THR A 281 -9.71 0.15 35.81
CA THR A 281 -9.01 -1.13 36.03
C THR A 281 -9.73 -2.24 35.30
N ARG A 282 -8.99 -2.94 34.43
CA ARG A 282 -9.53 -4.04 33.61
C ARG A 282 -8.70 -5.30 33.77
N ARG A 283 -9.35 -6.45 33.69
CA ARG A 283 -8.67 -7.73 33.46
C ARG A 283 -8.53 -7.94 31.95
N VAL A 284 -7.32 -7.79 31.45
CA VAL A 284 -6.99 -7.88 30.02
C VAL A 284 -6.51 -9.29 29.68
N PHE A 285 -7.15 -9.91 28.69
CA PHE A 285 -6.79 -11.23 28.16
C PHE A 285 -6.08 -11.06 26.81
N PRO A 286 -4.74 -11.23 26.74
CA PRO A 286 -4.00 -11.07 25.50
C PRO A 286 -4.37 -12.16 24.48
N ARG A 287 -4.61 -11.77 23.23
CA ARG A 287 -4.88 -12.69 22.12
C ARG A 287 -4.10 -12.24 20.90
N ILE A 288 -3.31 -13.15 20.30
CA ILE A 288 -2.62 -12.89 19.04
C ILE A 288 -3.56 -13.28 17.91
N TYR A 289 -3.97 -12.31 17.09
CA TYR A 289 -4.93 -12.53 16.01
C TYR A 289 -4.29 -12.74 14.64
N MET A 290 -3.11 -12.15 14.44
CA MET A 290 -2.44 -12.21 13.14
C MET A 290 -0.94 -12.01 13.27
N TYR A 291 -0.24 -12.64 12.35
CA TYR A 291 1.18 -12.53 12.12
C TYR A 291 1.40 -12.05 10.68
N LEU A 292 1.87 -10.81 10.56
CA LEU A 292 2.21 -10.14 9.32
C LEU A 292 3.67 -10.48 8.96
N ALA A 293 3.85 -11.07 7.79
CA ALA A 293 5.12 -11.57 7.29
C ALA A 293 5.02 -11.75 5.77
N ASP A 294 6.14 -11.83 5.06
CA ASP A 294 6.16 -12.23 3.65
C ASP A 294 5.98 -13.76 3.50
N TYR A 295 5.98 -14.29 2.28
CA TYR A 295 5.73 -15.72 2.06
C TYR A 295 6.81 -16.65 2.65
N PRO A 296 8.12 -16.43 2.40
CA PRO A 296 9.18 -17.20 3.03
C PRO A 296 9.12 -17.17 4.56
N GLU A 297 8.85 -16.02 5.16
CA GLU A 297 8.75 -15.86 6.61
C GLU A 297 7.51 -16.53 7.19
N LYS A 298 6.34 -16.44 6.52
CA LYS A 298 5.15 -17.24 6.86
C LYS A 298 5.51 -18.73 6.91
N CYS A 299 6.27 -19.22 5.93
CA CYS A 299 6.71 -20.62 5.91
C CYS A 299 7.65 -20.95 7.09
N LEU A 300 8.58 -20.05 7.44
CA LEU A 300 9.47 -20.22 8.58
C LEU A 300 8.69 -20.35 9.91
N LEU A 301 7.73 -19.45 10.12
CA LEU A 301 6.92 -19.37 11.34
C LEU A 301 5.91 -20.52 11.46
N ALA A 302 5.31 -20.92 10.33
CA ALA A 302 4.38 -22.03 10.20
C ALA A 302 5.06 -23.41 10.16
N CYS A 303 6.39 -23.45 10.09
CA CYS A 303 7.18 -24.67 9.89
C CYS A 303 6.80 -25.43 8.59
N LEU A 304 6.63 -24.69 7.49
CA LEU A 304 6.34 -25.20 6.15
C LEU A 304 7.57 -25.10 5.25
N LYS A 305 7.70 -26.03 4.30
CA LYS A 305 8.73 -25.97 3.26
C LYS A 305 8.31 -24.98 2.17
N THR A 306 9.16 -23.99 1.91
CA THR A 306 8.95 -22.94 0.90
C THR A 306 8.82 -23.53 -0.51
N LEU A 307 7.82 -23.06 -1.28
CA LEU A 307 7.56 -23.44 -2.68
C LEU A 307 7.42 -24.96 -2.96
N ALA A 308 7.19 -25.77 -1.93
CA ALA A 308 7.00 -27.21 -2.04
C ALA A 308 5.58 -27.57 -2.53
N ARG A 309 5.28 -28.87 -2.61
CA ARG A 309 4.03 -29.42 -3.16
C ARG A 309 2.76 -28.77 -2.58
N CYS A 310 2.69 -28.62 -1.26
CA CYS A 310 1.61 -27.92 -0.57
C CYS A 310 2.17 -26.60 -0.06
N ALA A 311 2.32 -25.62 -0.96
CA ALA A 311 2.98 -24.34 -0.67
C ALA A 311 2.10 -23.35 0.12
N CYS A 312 0.78 -23.52 0.15
CA CYS A 312 -0.13 -22.58 0.79
C CYS A 312 -0.07 -22.67 2.33
N PRO A 313 0.04 -21.55 3.08
CA PRO A 313 -0.05 -21.55 4.54
C PRO A 313 -1.41 -21.95 5.10
N ASP A 314 -2.51 -21.72 4.36
CA ASP A 314 -3.87 -21.93 4.86
C ASP A 314 -4.44 -23.32 4.52
N CYS A 315 -4.02 -23.90 3.39
CA CYS A 315 -4.55 -25.18 2.90
C CYS A 315 -3.45 -26.12 2.40
N THR A 316 -3.82 -27.38 2.21
CA THR A 316 -2.95 -28.46 1.71
C THR A 316 -3.15 -28.75 0.22
N THR A 317 -3.81 -27.84 -0.52
CA THR A 317 -3.98 -27.95 -1.97
C THR A 317 -2.63 -28.08 -2.67
N ASP A 318 -2.54 -29.02 -3.60
CA ASP A 318 -1.36 -29.24 -4.42
C ASP A 318 -1.10 -28.02 -5.33
N LYS A 319 0.15 -27.57 -5.40
CA LYS A 319 0.60 -26.42 -6.21
C LYS A 319 0.14 -26.54 -7.67
N CYS A 320 0.06 -27.76 -8.21
CA CYS A 320 -0.42 -27.99 -9.59
C CYS A 320 -1.89 -27.58 -9.82
N ASN A 321 -2.65 -27.30 -8.75
CA ASN A 321 -4.03 -26.84 -8.81
C ASN A 321 -4.18 -25.34 -8.51
N PHE A 322 -3.10 -24.59 -8.24
CA PHE A 322 -3.19 -23.17 -7.88
C PHE A 322 -3.82 -22.30 -8.97
N TRP A 323 -3.60 -22.63 -10.24
CA TRP A 323 -4.21 -21.93 -11.38
C TRP A 323 -5.75 -22.00 -11.42
N LYS A 324 -6.35 -22.91 -10.65
CA LYS A 324 -7.80 -23.06 -10.49
C LYS A 324 -8.41 -22.03 -9.52
N MET A 325 -7.62 -21.05 -9.06
CA MET A 325 -8.04 -20.01 -8.12
C MET A 325 -9.47 -19.50 -8.43
N CYS A 326 -10.33 -19.59 -7.41
CA CYS A 326 -11.74 -19.17 -7.41
C CYS A 326 -12.70 -20.00 -8.32
N MET A 327 -12.24 -21.09 -8.94
CA MET A 327 -13.14 -22.09 -9.52
C MET A 327 -13.93 -22.81 -8.41
N LYS A 328 -15.13 -23.32 -8.73
CA LYS A 328 -15.99 -24.02 -7.75
C LYS A 328 -15.24 -25.15 -7.01
N LYS A 329 -14.46 -25.95 -7.75
CA LYS A 329 -13.64 -27.03 -7.19
C LYS A 329 -12.52 -26.49 -6.27
N ASP A 330 -11.84 -25.41 -6.65
CA ASP A 330 -10.83 -24.76 -5.78
C ASP A 330 -11.45 -24.29 -4.46
N MET A 331 -12.60 -23.62 -4.51
CA MET A 331 -13.27 -23.13 -3.30
C MET A 331 -13.69 -24.29 -2.37
N ALA A 332 -14.23 -25.37 -2.93
CA ALA A 332 -14.57 -26.57 -2.15
C ALA A 332 -13.31 -27.28 -1.59
N ASP A 333 -12.25 -27.37 -2.39
CA ASP A 333 -10.99 -27.99 -1.99
C ASP A 333 -10.29 -27.20 -0.89
N ARG A 334 -10.34 -25.86 -0.90
CA ARG A 334 -9.78 -25.02 0.18
C ARG A 334 -10.42 -25.33 1.53
N GLU A 335 -11.75 -25.39 1.58
CA GLU A 335 -12.48 -25.70 2.81
C GLU A 335 -12.12 -27.09 3.31
N LYS A 336 -12.18 -28.09 2.43
CA LYS A 336 -11.85 -29.50 2.73
C LYS A 336 -10.41 -29.69 3.18
N ASN A 337 -9.47 -29.02 2.51
CA ASN A 337 -8.03 -29.20 2.66
C ASN A 337 -7.39 -28.15 3.59
N THR A 338 -8.19 -27.43 4.38
CA THR A 338 -7.70 -26.46 5.38
C THR A 338 -6.65 -27.11 6.30
N ARG A 339 -5.53 -26.42 6.53
CA ARG A 339 -4.50 -26.92 7.45
C ARG A 339 -5.00 -26.93 8.88
N LYS A 340 -4.74 -28.03 9.59
CA LYS A 340 -5.15 -28.22 10.98
C LYS A 340 -3.95 -28.66 11.82
N ASP A 341 -3.71 -27.96 12.91
CA ASP A 341 -2.78 -28.41 13.96
C ASP A 341 -3.41 -29.52 14.80
N THR A 342 -3.20 -30.77 14.39
CA THR A 342 -3.79 -31.96 15.04
C THR A 342 -2.76 -32.69 15.88
N THR A 343 -3.21 -33.42 16.92
CA THR A 343 -2.34 -34.30 17.72
C THR A 343 -1.58 -35.30 16.85
N THR A 344 -2.24 -35.89 15.84
CA THR A 344 -1.58 -36.81 14.90
C THR A 344 -0.41 -36.18 14.14
N LEU A 345 -0.55 -34.91 13.76
CA LEU A 345 0.53 -34.16 13.12
C LEU A 345 1.68 -33.91 14.11
N GLN A 346 1.36 -33.48 15.33
CA GLN A 346 2.33 -33.24 16.39
C GLN A 346 3.12 -34.51 16.74
N ASP A 347 2.45 -35.65 16.85
CA ASP A 347 3.09 -36.96 17.08
C ASP A 347 3.99 -37.38 15.92
N THR A 348 3.57 -37.07 14.68
CA THR A 348 4.38 -37.33 13.49
C THR A 348 5.64 -36.48 13.50
N ILE A 349 5.55 -35.19 13.86
CA ILE A 349 6.71 -34.30 14.02
C ILE A 349 7.66 -34.84 15.08
N ALA A 350 7.14 -35.21 16.26
CA ALA A 350 7.94 -35.76 17.35
C ALA A 350 8.66 -37.05 16.93
N ARG A 351 7.98 -37.96 16.22
CA ARG A 351 8.59 -39.19 15.69
C ARG A 351 9.67 -38.89 14.67
N VAL A 352 9.44 -37.97 13.73
CA VAL A 352 10.44 -37.61 12.72
C VAL A 352 11.65 -36.90 13.37
N ARG A 353 11.45 -36.08 14.40
CA ARG A 353 12.57 -35.51 15.17
C ARG A 353 13.41 -36.60 15.82
N ARG A 354 12.78 -37.62 16.42
CA ARG A 354 13.52 -38.78 16.95
C ARG A 354 14.34 -39.47 15.87
N TRP A 355 13.79 -39.73 14.68
CA TRP A 355 14.58 -40.30 13.58
C TRP A 355 15.80 -39.47 13.17
N ILE A 356 15.69 -38.14 13.23
CA ILE A 356 16.80 -37.24 12.87
C ILE A 356 17.95 -37.31 13.89
N PHE A 357 17.63 -37.37 15.19
CA PHE A 357 18.63 -37.33 16.26
C PHE A 357 19.04 -38.72 16.75
N GLU A 358 18.07 -39.61 16.98
CA GLU A 358 18.30 -40.98 17.49
C GLU A 358 18.84 -41.90 16.39
N ASP A 359 18.23 -41.90 15.20
CA ASP A 359 18.59 -42.83 14.11
C ASP A 359 19.54 -42.19 13.06
N GLY A 360 19.96 -40.94 13.26
CA GLY A 360 20.81 -40.21 12.30
C GLY A 360 20.19 -39.99 10.92
N THR A 361 18.85 -39.97 10.80
CA THR A 361 18.17 -39.78 9.51
C THR A 361 18.39 -38.36 8.98
N ALA A 362 18.70 -38.23 7.69
CA ALA A 362 18.83 -36.91 7.05
C ALA A 362 17.49 -36.13 7.11
N PRO A 363 17.46 -34.84 7.54
CA PRO A 363 16.23 -34.06 7.72
C PRO A 363 15.33 -33.91 6.47
N ASP A 364 15.89 -34.08 5.27
CA ASP A 364 15.16 -34.07 3.99
C ASP A 364 15.26 -35.39 3.22
N GLY A 365 15.62 -36.48 3.90
CA GLY A 365 15.77 -37.80 3.32
C GLY A 365 14.46 -38.38 2.79
N GLN A 366 14.57 -39.37 1.89
CA GLN A 366 13.43 -40.07 1.27
C GLN A 366 12.48 -40.69 2.30
N HIS A 367 13.00 -41.11 3.46
CA HIS A 367 12.19 -41.65 4.54
C HIS A 367 11.20 -40.62 5.09
N ILE A 368 11.66 -39.37 5.28
CA ILE A 368 10.82 -38.25 5.74
C ILE A 368 9.85 -37.82 4.63
N LYS A 369 10.29 -37.80 3.36
CA LYS A 369 9.44 -37.47 2.20
C LYS A 369 8.22 -38.40 2.07
N LYS A 370 8.33 -39.67 2.49
CA LYS A 370 7.24 -40.66 2.48
C LYS A 370 6.24 -40.49 3.65
N THR A 371 6.53 -39.65 4.64
CA THR A 371 5.61 -39.40 5.76
C THR A 371 4.53 -38.39 5.40
N LYS A 372 3.55 -38.20 6.30
CA LYS A 372 2.59 -37.09 6.21
C LYS A 372 3.26 -35.71 6.17
N LEU A 373 4.42 -35.53 6.81
CA LEU A 373 5.16 -34.26 6.74
C LEU A 373 5.66 -33.98 5.33
N GLY A 374 6.23 -35.00 4.67
CA GLY A 374 6.66 -34.89 3.28
C GLY A 374 5.50 -34.60 2.34
N PHE A 375 4.40 -35.33 2.48
CA PHE A 375 3.20 -35.16 1.66
C PHE A 375 2.60 -33.75 1.79
N PHE A 376 2.49 -33.21 3.01
CA PHE A 376 1.93 -31.89 3.28
C PHE A 376 2.96 -30.75 3.31
N SER A 377 4.19 -31.01 2.85
CA SER A 377 5.27 -30.01 2.74
C SER A 377 5.62 -29.33 4.07
N MET A 378 5.69 -30.09 5.15
CA MET A 378 6.01 -29.61 6.48
C MET A 378 7.47 -29.85 6.85
N ALA A 379 8.05 -28.92 7.58
CA ALA A 379 9.35 -29.10 8.23
C ALA A 379 9.20 -30.01 9.46
N PRO A 380 10.26 -30.74 9.86
CA PRO A 380 10.25 -31.57 11.06
C PRO A 380 10.46 -30.74 12.35
N VAL A 381 9.75 -29.61 12.45
CA VAL A 381 9.80 -28.69 13.58
C VAL A 381 8.39 -28.37 14.02
N ARG A 382 8.15 -28.38 15.33
CA ARG A 382 6.87 -27.96 15.90
C ARG A 382 6.92 -26.47 16.21
N SER A 383 6.05 -25.70 15.58
CA SER A 383 5.92 -24.25 15.81
C SER A 383 5.71 -23.93 17.30
N ALA A 384 6.32 -22.86 17.78
CA ALA A 384 6.18 -22.36 19.16
C ALA A 384 4.72 -22.02 19.48
N PHE A 385 3.99 -21.48 18.51
CA PHE A 385 2.55 -21.22 18.62
C PHE A 385 1.76 -22.53 18.73
N SER A 386 2.09 -23.56 17.93
CA SER A 386 1.49 -24.90 18.08
C SER A 386 1.77 -25.51 19.47
N GLN A 387 2.97 -25.32 20.01
CA GLN A 387 3.31 -25.82 21.34
C GLN A 387 2.52 -25.12 22.45
N ARG A 388 2.40 -23.79 22.38
CA ARG A 388 1.77 -22.98 23.43
C ARG A 388 0.26 -22.88 23.31
N PHE A 389 -0.27 -22.89 22.11
CA PHE A 389 -1.70 -22.66 21.86
C PHE A 389 -2.53 -23.93 21.70
N ALA A 390 -1.90 -25.11 21.61
CA ALA A 390 -2.60 -26.39 21.53
C ALA A 390 -3.57 -26.62 22.71
N ALA A 391 -3.19 -26.21 23.93
CA ALA A 391 -4.05 -26.32 25.11
C ALA A 391 -5.35 -25.49 25.01
N PHE A 392 -5.37 -24.50 24.12
CA PHE A 392 -6.52 -23.61 23.89
C PHE A 392 -7.29 -23.97 22.62
N GLY A 393 -6.95 -25.06 21.93
CA GLY A 393 -7.61 -25.51 20.70
C GLY A 393 -7.45 -24.53 19.51
N ARG A 394 -6.48 -23.62 19.57
CA ARG A 394 -6.23 -22.63 18.52
C ARG A 394 -5.36 -23.23 17.42
N ASN A 395 -5.77 -23.06 16.17
CA ASN A 395 -5.03 -23.54 15.02
C ASN A 395 -3.93 -22.53 14.63
N VAL A 396 -2.67 -22.95 14.63
CA VAL A 396 -1.53 -22.05 14.33
C VAL A 396 -1.61 -21.42 12.93
N TYR A 397 -2.16 -22.14 11.95
CA TYR A 397 -2.20 -21.67 10.56
C TYR A 397 -3.14 -20.48 10.37
N GLU A 398 -4.10 -20.25 11.27
CA GLU A 398 -5.01 -19.10 11.22
C GLU A 398 -4.32 -17.77 11.54
N LEU A 399 -3.09 -17.80 12.08
CA LEU A 399 -2.31 -16.58 12.34
C LEU A 399 -1.83 -15.91 11.05
N PHE A 400 -1.65 -16.66 9.94
CA PHE A 400 -0.97 -16.16 8.75
C PHE A 400 -1.94 -15.52 7.76
N VAL A 401 -2.12 -14.21 7.88
CA VAL A 401 -3.07 -13.44 7.06
C VAL A 401 -2.55 -13.17 5.63
N PRO A 402 -3.44 -12.85 4.67
CA PRO A 402 -3.03 -12.37 3.34
C PRO A 402 -2.23 -11.06 3.43
N ASP A 403 -1.33 -10.86 2.48
CA ASP A 403 -0.46 -9.69 2.40
C ASP A 403 -0.44 -9.12 0.98
N LEU A 404 -1.11 -7.98 0.80
CA LEU A 404 -1.33 -7.38 -0.50
C LEU A 404 -0.01 -6.94 -1.17
N LEU A 405 0.97 -6.47 -0.40
CA LEU A 405 2.22 -5.94 -0.94
C LEU A 405 3.02 -7.07 -1.60
N HIS A 406 3.30 -8.15 -0.87
CA HIS A 406 4.12 -9.25 -1.38
C HIS A 406 3.36 -10.24 -2.25
N GLU A 407 2.06 -10.45 -2.00
CA GLU A 407 1.26 -11.43 -2.74
C GLU A 407 0.72 -10.83 -4.05
N PHE A 408 0.22 -9.59 -4.05
CA PHE A 408 -0.33 -8.96 -5.26
C PHE A 408 0.67 -8.00 -5.93
N GLU A 409 1.09 -6.92 -5.28
CA GLU A 409 1.85 -5.83 -5.94
C GLU A 409 3.21 -6.33 -6.45
N LEU A 410 4.03 -6.91 -5.57
CA LEU A 410 5.33 -7.49 -5.89
C LEU A 410 5.26 -8.95 -6.37
N GLY A 411 4.11 -9.60 -6.20
CA GLY A 411 3.88 -10.98 -6.60
C GLY A 411 3.20 -11.09 -7.96
N VAL A 412 1.87 -11.09 -7.92
CA VAL A 412 1.02 -11.29 -9.11
C VAL A 412 1.21 -10.18 -10.15
N TRP A 413 1.17 -8.91 -9.75
CA TRP A 413 1.25 -7.80 -10.68
C TRP A 413 2.66 -7.60 -11.25
N LYS A 414 3.72 -7.51 -10.44
CA LYS A 414 5.13 -7.47 -10.93
C LYS A 414 5.39 -8.60 -11.92
N GLY A 415 5.00 -9.84 -11.59
CA GLY A 415 5.15 -10.99 -12.48
C GLY A 415 4.34 -10.89 -13.79
N THR A 416 3.11 -10.38 -13.71
CA THR A 416 2.26 -10.17 -14.89
C THR A 416 2.76 -9.05 -15.79
N PHE A 417 3.15 -7.91 -15.21
CA PHE A 417 3.75 -6.79 -15.93
C PHE A 417 5.05 -7.21 -16.62
N THR A 418 5.92 -7.93 -15.91
CA THR A 418 7.16 -8.49 -16.48
C THR A 418 6.86 -9.37 -17.70
N HIS A 419 5.86 -10.25 -17.60
CA HIS A 419 5.47 -11.10 -18.73
C HIS A 419 4.81 -10.30 -19.87
N LEU A 420 4.04 -9.25 -19.59
CA LEU A 420 3.51 -8.34 -20.61
C LEU A 420 4.63 -7.63 -21.38
N VAL A 421 5.68 -7.15 -20.68
CA VAL A 421 6.87 -6.58 -21.33
C VAL A 421 7.55 -7.61 -22.23
N ARG A 422 7.74 -8.85 -21.76
CA ARG A 422 8.28 -9.95 -22.58
C ARG A 422 7.41 -10.23 -23.81
N THR A 423 6.08 -10.18 -23.67
CA THR A 423 5.13 -10.36 -24.78
C THR A 423 5.28 -9.26 -25.82
N ILE A 424 5.40 -7.99 -25.39
CA ILE A 424 5.63 -6.86 -26.30
C ILE A 424 6.98 -7.00 -27.01
N ILE A 425 8.04 -7.39 -26.30
CA ILE A 425 9.36 -7.66 -26.91
C ILE A 425 9.25 -8.78 -27.96
N ALA A 426 8.53 -9.86 -27.66
CA ALA A 426 8.34 -10.99 -28.57
C ALA A 426 7.46 -10.63 -29.78
N ALA A 427 6.51 -9.70 -29.63
CA ALA A 427 5.74 -9.14 -30.74
C ALA A 427 6.62 -8.31 -31.70
N GLY A 428 7.76 -7.80 -31.20
CA GLY A 428 8.72 -6.99 -31.95
C GLY A 428 8.29 -5.52 -32.09
N ARG A 429 8.92 -4.81 -33.05
CA ARG A 429 8.69 -3.38 -33.34
C ARG A 429 9.14 -2.45 -32.21
N ASP A 430 8.52 -1.27 -32.13
CA ASP A 430 8.79 -0.18 -31.20
C ASP A 430 7.87 -0.19 -29.96
N GLY A 431 7.21 -1.32 -29.67
CA GLY A 431 6.16 -1.39 -28.64
C GLY A 431 6.67 -1.12 -27.22
N VAL A 432 7.89 -1.52 -26.89
CA VAL A 432 8.50 -1.24 -25.56
C VAL A 432 8.83 0.24 -25.43
N GLN A 433 9.40 0.84 -26.47
CA GLN A 433 9.73 2.27 -26.50
C GLN A 433 8.46 3.11 -26.36
N LYS A 434 7.39 2.73 -27.07
CA LYS A 434 6.07 3.36 -26.92
C LYS A 434 5.50 3.19 -25.52
N LEU A 435 5.64 2.02 -24.91
CA LEU A 435 5.18 1.79 -23.53
C LEU A 435 5.89 2.74 -22.55
N ASP A 436 7.22 2.84 -22.65
CA ASP A 436 8.03 3.71 -21.81
C ASP A 436 7.71 5.19 -22.02
N GLU A 437 7.58 5.61 -23.28
CA GLU A 437 7.17 6.97 -23.67
C GLU A 437 5.80 7.33 -23.06
N ARG A 438 4.81 6.45 -23.20
CA ARG A 438 3.45 6.66 -22.67
C ARG A 438 3.41 6.78 -21.15
N TYR A 439 4.16 5.94 -20.43
CA TYR A 439 4.28 6.10 -18.98
C TYR A 439 4.94 7.44 -18.62
N SER A 440 6.01 7.85 -19.31
CA SER A 440 6.70 9.13 -19.04
C SER A 440 5.81 10.37 -19.28
N MET A 441 4.85 10.27 -20.21
CA MET A 441 3.87 11.32 -20.51
C MET A 441 2.62 11.27 -19.62
N THR A 442 2.49 10.28 -18.73
CA THR A 442 1.33 10.19 -17.84
C THR A 442 1.39 11.30 -16.79
N PRO A 443 0.33 12.12 -16.63
CA PRO A 443 0.34 13.23 -15.69
C PRO A 443 0.36 12.76 -14.24
N THR A 444 0.99 13.55 -13.38
CA THR A 444 0.92 13.36 -11.93
C THR A 444 -0.48 13.68 -11.39
N PHE A 445 -0.89 13.03 -10.30
CA PHE A 445 -2.21 13.25 -9.70
C PHE A 445 -2.16 13.22 -8.17
N GLY A 446 -2.92 14.13 -7.55
CA GLY A 446 -3.04 14.26 -6.10
C GLY A 446 -1.73 14.61 -5.38
N ARG A 447 -1.75 14.57 -4.04
CA ARG A 447 -0.57 14.81 -3.18
C ARG A 447 0.33 13.55 -3.15
N ALA A 448 0.85 13.18 -4.31
CA ALA A 448 1.65 11.97 -4.59
C ALA A 448 0.88 10.65 -4.74
N THR A 449 -0.40 10.71 -5.13
CA THR A 449 -1.20 9.52 -5.48
C THR A 449 -0.65 8.84 -6.74
N ILE A 450 -0.38 9.63 -7.78
CA ILE A 450 0.36 9.22 -8.99
C ILE A 450 1.55 10.16 -9.15
N ARG A 451 2.75 9.58 -9.14
CA ARG A 451 4.02 10.30 -9.30
C ARG A 451 4.47 10.26 -10.75
N ARG A 452 5.47 11.08 -11.06
CA ARG A 452 6.10 11.07 -12.36
C ARG A 452 6.79 9.72 -12.57
N PHE A 453 6.47 9.06 -13.68
CA PHE A 453 7.19 7.86 -14.10
C PHE A 453 8.52 8.25 -14.77
N GLY A 454 9.55 7.44 -14.55
CA GLY A 454 10.83 7.63 -15.24
C GLY A 454 10.75 7.19 -16.71
N ASP A 455 11.74 7.59 -17.52
CA ASP A 455 11.77 7.37 -18.97
C ASP A 455 11.95 5.89 -19.40
N ASN A 456 12.08 4.95 -18.44
CA ASN A 456 12.31 3.53 -18.72
C ASN A 456 11.67 2.63 -17.66
N VAL A 457 10.35 2.53 -17.72
CA VAL A 457 9.53 1.74 -16.80
C VAL A 457 9.70 0.24 -17.10
N SER A 458 9.86 -0.13 -18.37
CA SER A 458 10.00 -1.51 -18.85
C SER A 458 11.24 -2.22 -18.31
N ALA A 459 12.31 -1.48 -17.98
CA ALA A 459 13.51 -2.04 -17.35
C ALA A 459 13.34 -2.39 -15.86
N MET A 460 12.29 -1.88 -15.21
CA MET A 460 11.96 -2.16 -13.80
C MET A 460 13.15 -2.03 -12.85
N LYS A 461 13.90 -0.93 -12.98
CA LYS A 461 15.13 -0.70 -12.20
C LYS A 461 14.82 0.11 -10.94
N LYS A 462 15.22 -0.41 -9.76
CA LYS A 462 15.06 0.25 -8.45
C LYS A 462 13.61 0.66 -8.14
N MET A 463 12.64 -0.18 -8.52
CA MET A 463 11.23 0.07 -8.23
C MET A 463 10.82 -0.54 -6.89
N ALA A 464 10.07 0.23 -6.10
CA ALA A 464 9.39 -0.23 -4.90
C ALA A 464 7.95 -0.69 -5.23
N ALA A 465 7.29 -1.36 -4.28
CA ALA A 465 5.91 -1.85 -4.45
C ALA A 465 4.92 -0.74 -4.87
N ARG A 466 5.09 0.48 -4.31
CA ARG A 466 4.29 1.66 -4.66
C ARG A 466 4.37 2.04 -6.15
N ASP A 467 5.52 1.81 -6.78
CA ASP A 467 5.73 2.17 -8.19
C ASP A 467 4.92 1.21 -9.08
N PHE A 468 4.95 -0.09 -8.75
CA PHE A 468 4.12 -1.10 -9.40
C PHE A 468 2.62 -0.82 -9.22
N GLU A 469 2.17 -0.39 -8.04
CA GLU A 469 0.78 0.06 -7.84
C GLU A 469 0.41 1.20 -8.80
N GLN A 470 1.23 2.25 -8.87
CA GLN A 470 0.94 3.40 -9.73
C GLN A 470 0.94 3.01 -11.21
N MET A 471 1.86 2.12 -11.60
CA MET A 471 1.90 1.57 -12.95
C MET A 471 0.61 0.82 -13.32
N LEU A 472 0.02 0.06 -12.38
CA LEU A 472 -1.25 -0.64 -12.62
C LEU A 472 -2.40 0.34 -12.84
N LYS A 473 -2.48 1.39 -12.02
CA LYS A 473 -3.54 2.42 -12.10
C LYS A 473 -3.55 3.15 -13.45
N CYS A 474 -2.39 3.27 -14.09
CA CYS A 474 -2.20 3.94 -15.38
C CYS A 474 -1.97 2.97 -16.55
N ALA A 475 -2.04 1.65 -16.34
CA ALA A 475 -1.64 0.67 -17.33
C ALA A 475 -2.51 0.69 -18.61
N ILE A 476 -3.83 0.77 -18.46
CA ILE A 476 -4.78 0.64 -19.57
C ILE A 476 -4.43 1.58 -20.76
N PRO A 477 -4.32 2.91 -20.59
CA PRO A 477 -3.95 3.80 -21.70
C PRO A 477 -2.53 3.55 -22.22
N CYS A 478 -1.60 3.10 -21.37
CA CYS A 478 -0.23 2.83 -21.77
C CYS A 478 -0.13 1.59 -22.67
N PHE A 479 -0.94 0.55 -22.41
CA PHE A 479 -0.92 -0.72 -23.14
C PHE A 479 -1.84 -0.77 -24.36
N GLU A 480 -2.81 0.13 -24.49
CA GLU A 480 -3.78 0.15 -25.58
C GLU A 480 -3.11 0.20 -26.97
N GLU A 481 -3.53 -0.70 -27.86
CA GLU A 481 -3.02 -0.86 -29.23
C GLU A 481 -1.51 -1.19 -29.35
N LEU A 482 -0.84 -1.61 -28.26
CA LEU A 482 0.53 -2.13 -28.36
C LEU A 482 0.60 -3.54 -28.96
N LEU A 483 -0.50 -4.29 -28.91
CA LEU A 483 -0.66 -5.59 -29.55
C LEU A 483 -1.83 -5.51 -30.55
N PRO A 484 -1.84 -6.33 -31.62
CA PRO A 484 -2.99 -6.39 -32.51
C PRO A 484 -4.17 -7.11 -31.85
N GLU A 485 -5.38 -6.89 -32.38
CA GLU A 485 -6.53 -7.73 -32.04
C GLU A 485 -6.32 -9.18 -32.51
N PRO A 486 -6.86 -10.19 -31.79
CA PRO A 486 -7.71 -10.09 -30.59
C PRO A 486 -6.94 -9.91 -29.26
N TYR A 487 -5.61 -9.85 -29.30
CA TYR A 487 -4.78 -9.85 -28.08
C TYR A 487 -4.93 -8.56 -27.26
N ASN A 488 -5.08 -7.42 -27.93
CA ASN A 488 -5.30 -6.12 -27.29
C ASN A 488 -6.51 -6.15 -26.35
N SER A 489 -7.68 -6.57 -26.85
CA SER A 489 -8.90 -6.60 -26.05
C SER A 489 -8.79 -7.51 -24.81
N ILE A 490 -8.09 -8.64 -24.92
CA ILE A 490 -7.86 -9.57 -23.80
C ILE A 490 -6.93 -8.92 -22.76
N VAL A 491 -5.83 -8.26 -23.19
CA VAL A 491 -4.91 -7.56 -22.28
C VAL A 491 -5.63 -6.42 -21.56
N LEU A 492 -6.40 -5.60 -22.26
CA LEU A 492 -7.12 -4.49 -21.64
C LEU A 492 -8.18 -4.97 -20.63
N ASN A 493 -8.89 -6.08 -20.92
CA ASN A 493 -9.79 -6.72 -19.96
C ASN A 493 -9.04 -7.21 -18.72
N MET A 494 -7.87 -7.83 -18.90
CA MET A 494 -7.04 -8.32 -17.80
C MET A 494 -6.54 -7.16 -16.93
N LEU A 495 -6.05 -6.07 -17.53
CA LEU A 495 -5.57 -4.89 -16.80
C LEU A 495 -6.71 -4.21 -16.01
N PHE A 496 -7.91 -4.14 -16.59
CA PHE A 496 -9.09 -3.62 -15.90
C PHE A 496 -9.46 -4.47 -14.67
N GLU A 497 -9.52 -5.80 -14.82
CA GLU A 497 -9.85 -6.71 -13.70
C GLU A 497 -8.77 -6.70 -12.62
N LEU A 498 -7.48 -6.61 -12.99
CA LEU A 498 -6.38 -6.44 -12.03
C LEU A 498 -6.53 -5.15 -11.23
N ALA A 499 -6.82 -4.02 -11.90
CA ALA A 499 -7.00 -2.73 -11.25
C ALA A 499 -8.27 -2.68 -10.37
N LEU A 500 -9.38 -3.27 -10.84
CA LEU A 500 -10.61 -3.38 -10.07
C LEU A 500 -10.42 -4.24 -8.81
N TRP A 501 -9.81 -5.43 -8.96
CA TRP A 501 -9.53 -6.31 -7.84
C TRP A 501 -8.64 -5.63 -6.81
N HIS A 502 -7.56 -4.98 -7.25
CA HIS A 502 -6.63 -4.25 -6.39
C HIS A 502 -7.32 -3.10 -5.64
N GLY A 503 -8.12 -2.30 -6.34
CA GLY A 503 -8.85 -1.19 -5.75
C GLY A 503 -9.88 -1.64 -4.70
N LEU A 504 -10.61 -2.73 -4.97
CA LEU A 504 -11.54 -3.33 -4.00
C LEU A 504 -10.81 -3.95 -2.80
N ALA A 505 -9.70 -4.66 -3.02
CA ALA A 505 -8.91 -5.26 -1.94
C ALA A 505 -8.27 -4.21 -1.02
N LYS A 506 -7.99 -2.99 -1.53
CA LYS A 506 -7.42 -1.88 -0.77
C LYS A 506 -8.43 -1.06 0.03
N LEU A 507 -9.74 -1.32 -0.07
CA LEU A 507 -10.72 -0.57 0.71
C LEU A 507 -10.45 -0.70 2.21
N GLN A 508 -10.47 0.43 2.90
CA GLN A 508 -10.23 0.56 4.33
C GLN A 508 -11.51 0.40 5.13
N LEU A 509 -12.66 0.57 4.48
CA LEU A 509 -13.97 0.26 5.01
C LEU A 509 -14.67 -0.62 3.98
N HIS A 510 -15.06 -1.80 4.42
CA HIS A 510 -15.84 -2.73 3.61
C HIS A 510 -17.27 -2.82 4.16
N SER A 511 -18.25 -2.80 3.26
CA SER A 511 -19.59 -3.29 3.52
C SER A 511 -19.74 -4.72 3.00
N GLU A 512 -20.78 -5.45 3.42
CA GLU A 512 -21.11 -6.78 2.88
C GLU A 512 -21.11 -6.79 1.34
N SER A 513 -21.76 -5.81 0.71
CA SER A 513 -21.83 -5.70 -0.74
C SER A 513 -20.45 -5.50 -1.39
N THR A 514 -19.53 -4.77 -0.75
CA THR A 514 -18.16 -4.59 -1.29
C THR A 514 -17.29 -5.84 -1.10
N VAL A 515 -17.53 -6.64 -0.06
CA VAL A 515 -16.83 -7.92 0.12
C VAL A 515 -17.33 -8.95 -0.88
N ASP A 516 -18.63 -8.98 -1.14
CA ASP A 516 -19.22 -9.81 -2.19
C ASP A 516 -18.69 -9.40 -3.58
N ALA A 517 -18.61 -8.09 -3.86
CA ALA A 517 -17.98 -7.59 -5.07
C ALA A 517 -16.52 -8.03 -5.23
N LEU A 518 -15.72 -7.97 -4.15
CA LEU A 518 -14.33 -8.45 -4.17
C LEU A 518 -14.27 -9.96 -4.45
N LYS A 519 -15.18 -10.74 -3.85
CA LYS A 519 -15.28 -12.18 -4.08
C LYS A 519 -15.64 -12.50 -5.54
N GLU A 520 -16.61 -11.81 -6.10
CA GLU A 520 -17.01 -11.95 -7.52
C GLU A 520 -15.87 -11.55 -8.46
N THR A 521 -15.24 -10.40 -8.19
CA THR A 521 -14.08 -9.90 -8.96
C THR A 521 -12.89 -10.85 -8.89
N THR A 522 -12.68 -11.53 -7.76
CA THR A 522 -11.63 -12.57 -7.65
C THR A 522 -11.89 -13.72 -8.62
N GLY A 523 -13.16 -14.08 -8.83
CA GLY A 523 -13.58 -15.07 -9.82
C GLY A 523 -13.31 -14.62 -11.26
N THR A 524 -13.71 -13.40 -11.63
CA THR A 524 -13.49 -12.84 -12.98
C THR A 524 -12.01 -12.58 -13.26
N LEU A 525 -11.23 -12.15 -12.27
CA LEU A 525 -9.78 -12.08 -12.33
C LEU A 525 -9.18 -13.46 -12.67
N GLY A 526 -9.68 -14.52 -12.03
CA GLY A 526 -9.34 -15.90 -12.37
C GLY A 526 -9.54 -16.21 -13.85
N GLN A 527 -10.70 -15.84 -14.41
CA GLN A 527 -11.06 -16.06 -15.81
C GLN A 527 -10.09 -15.36 -16.76
N VAL A 528 -9.86 -14.06 -16.59
CA VAL A 528 -9.00 -13.28 -17.50
C VAL A 528 -7.54 -13.69 -17.43
N MET A 529 -7.03 -14.05 -16.25
CA MET A 529 -5.65 -14.50 -16.07
C MET A 529 -5.41 -15.86 -16.74
N ARG A 530 -6.39 -16.76 -16.68
CA ARG A 530 -6.36 -18.03 -17.42
C ARG A 530 -6.51 -17.81 -18.92
N ALA A 531 -7.39 -16.90 -19.35
CA ALA A 531 -7.55 -16.55 -20.76
C ALA A 531 -6.25 -15.98 -21.35
N PHE A 532 -5.55 -15.10 -20.63
CA PHE A 532 -4.23 -14.61 -21.01
C PHE A 532 -3.23 -15.76 -21.20
N ARG A 533 -3.15 -16.69 -20.24
CA ARG A 533 -2.26 -17.87 -20.33
C ARG A 533 -2.61 -18.78 -21.52
N ARG A 534 -3.90 -18.98 -21.82
CA ARG A 534 -4.36 -19.90 -22.88
C ARG A 534 -4.30 -19.29 -24.29
N HIS A 535 -4.65 -18.02 -24.44
CA HIS A 535 -4.94 -17.40 -25.73
C HIS A 535 -3.91 -16.34 -26.15
N ILE A 536 -3.04 -15.88 -25.25
CA ILE A 536 -1.96 -14.94 -25.59
C ILE A 536 -0.61 -15.64 -25.51
N CYS A 537 -0.24 -16.20 -24.35
CA CYS A 537 1.10 -16.74 -24.13
C CYS A 537 1.61 -17.72 -25.22
N PRO A 538 0.80 -18.64 -25.79
CA PRO A 538 1.28 -19.55 -26.83
C PRO A 538 1.66 -18.89 -28.16
N HIS A 539 1.17 -17.67 -28.43
CA HIS A 539 1.44 -16.95 -29.68
C HIS A 539 2.71 -16.10 -29.63
N PHE A 540 3.26 -15.87 -28.44
CA PHE A 540 4.43 -15.01 -28.25
C PHE A 540 5.58 -15.82 -27.64
N ALA A 541 6.67 -15.94 -28.40
CA ALA A 541 7.87 -16.68 -28.02
C ALA A 541 8.70 -15.89 -26.98
N THR A 542 8.15 -15.74 -25.78
CA THR A 542 8.70 -14.92 -24.70
C THR A 542 10.01 -15.48 -24.16
N ARG A 543 10.98 -14.59 -23.95
CA ARG A 543 12.32 -14.92 -23.46
C ARG A 543 12.67 -14.08 -22.24
N GLU A 544 13.74 -14.46 -21.57
CA GLU A 544 14.35 -13.64 -20.51
C GLU A 544 14.61 -12.21 -20.97
N LEU A 545 14.39 -11.27 -20.05
CA LEU A 545 14.81 -9.89 -20.21
C LEU A 545 16.35 -9.79 -20.15
N PRO A 546 16.96 -8.75 -20.75
CA PRO A 546 18.43 -8.59 -20.75
C PRO A 546 19.07 -8.67 -19.37
N LYS A 547 18.41 -8.10 -18.34
CA LYS A 547 18.87 -8.12 -16.94
C LYS A 547 18.89 -9.54 -16.36
N GLU A 548 17.90 -10.36 -16.68
CA GLU A 548 17.78 -11.74 -16.20
C GLU A 548 18.87 -12.61 -16.82
N THR A 549 19.09 -12.47 -18.13
CA THR A 549 20.19 -13.14 -18.82
C THR A 549 21.55 -12.75 -18.25
N GLN A 550 21.78 -11.45 -17.96
CA GLN A 550 23.00 -10.99 -17.30
C GLN A 550 23.14 -11.51 -15.86
N SER A 551 22.06 -11.55 -15.08
CA SER A 551 22.07 -12.10 -13.72
C SER A 551 22.43 -13.59 -13.73
N ARG A 552 21.80 -14.37 -14.61
CA ARG A 552 22.13 -15.79 -14.80
C ARG A 552 23.59 -15.99 -15.20
N GLN A 553 24.10 -15.19 -16.14
CA GLN A 553 25.50 -15.23 -16.56
C GLN A 553 26.45 -14.94 -15.38
N ARG A 554 26.14 -13.93 -14.55
CA ARG A 554 26.93 -13.62 -13.34
C ARG A 554 26.89 -14.77 -12.33
N ARG A 555 25.74 -15.38 -12.08
CA ARG A 555 25.59 -16.56 -11.19
C ARG A 555 26.35 -17.77 -11.71
N GLN A 556 26.30 -18.05 -13.01
CA GLN A 556 27.08 -19.12 -13.65
C GLN A 556 28.58 -18.87 -13.60
N ALA A 557 29.02 -17.63 -13.79
CA ALA A 557 30.42 -17.25 -13.66
C ALA A 557 30.92 -17.38 -12.19
N ALA A 558 30.06 -17.08 -11.22
CA ALA A 558 30.37 -17.22 -9.80
C ALA A 558 30.39 -18.69 -9.31
N SER A 559 29.64 -19.60 -9.93
CA SER A 559 29.54 -21.01 -9.50
C SER A 559 30.68 -21.92 -10.00
N GLY A 560 31.58 -21.42 -10.86
CA GLY A 560 32.77 -22.15 -11.30
C GLY A 560 32.52 -23.45 -12.08
N ARG A 561 31.27 -23.74 -12.50
CA ARG A 561 30.92 -24.95 -13.27
C ARG A 561 31.29 -24.80 -14.76
N ASN A 562 32.52 -25.26 -15.07
CA ASN A 562 33.09 -25.74 -16.35
C ASN A 562 33.27 -24.84 -17.59
N GLN A 563 34.44 -25.11 -18.22
CA GLN A 563 35.09 -24.50 -19.38
C GLN A 563 34.45 -24.82 -20.74
N GLN A 564 33.12 -24.93 -20.84
CA GLN A 564 32.43 -24.97 -22.14
C GLN A 564 31.94 -23.56 -22.51
N PRO A 565 32.01 -23.14 -23.78
CA PRO A 565 31.48 -21.85 -24.19
C PRO A 565 29.97 -21.84 -23.95
N ALA A 566 29.54 -21.06 -22.95
CA ALA A 566 28.14 -20.92 -22.59
C ALA A 566 27.29 -20.54 -23.82
N SER A 567 26.11 -21.15 -23.97
CA SER A 567 25.15 -20.65 -24.96
C SER A 567 24.76 -19.21 -24.59
N SER A 568 25.11 -18.26 -25.43
CA SER A 568 24.92 -16.82 -25.20
C SER A 568 23.46 -16.36 -25.33
N SER A 569 22.54 -17.26 -25.69
CA SER A 569 21.15 -16.91 -26.03
C SER A 569 20.23 -16.79 -24.80
N PRO A 570 19.28 -15.85 -24.80
CA PRO A 570 18.21 -15.77 -23.80
C PRO A 570 17.33 -17.04 -23.82
N LYS A 571 17.00 -17.58 -22.63
CA LYS A 571 16.11 -18.74 -22.44
C LYS A 571 14.65 -18.34 -22.63
N PHE A 572 13.81 -19.30 -23.02
CA PHE A 572 12.34 -19.13 -23.05
C PHE A 572 11.77 -19.01 -21.63
N LYS A 573 10.71 -18.20 -21.46
CA LYS A 573 10.05 -17.98 -20.17
C LYS A 573 8.54 -18.13 -20.26
N ALA A 574 8.01 -19.18 -19.65
CA ALA A 574 6.56 -19.40 -19.54
C ALA A 574 5.92 -18.45 -18.52
N PHE A 575 4.60 -18.26 -18.63
CA PHE A 575 3.82 -17.50 -17.65
C PHE A 575 3.41 -18.39 -16.46
N THR A 576 4.20 -18.33 -15.39
CA THR A 576 4.07 -19.21 -14.19
C THR A 576 3.34 -18.56 -13.02
N VAL A 577 2.92 -17.28 -13.14
CA VAL A 577 2.26 -16.53 -12.05
C VAL A 577 1.06 -17.30 -11.47
N LEU A 578 0.28 -17.97 -12.31
CA LEU A 578 -0.90 -18.74 -11.91
C LEU A 578 -0.57 -19.95 -11.03
N ASP A 579 0.67 -20.42 -11.04
CA ASP A 579 1.11 -21.60 -10.31
C ASP A 579 1.81 -21.23 -8.99
N THR A 580 1.78 -19.95 -8.61
CA THR A 580 2.41 -19.43 -7.38
C THR A 580 1.45 -19.48 -6.18
N PRO A 581 1.98 -19.66 -4.95
CA PRO A 581 1.16 -19.52 -3.74
C PRO A 581 0.57 -18.12 -3.61
N LYS A 582 1.29 -17.09 -4.09
CA LYS A 582 0.84 -15.69 -4.11
C LYS A 582 -0.47 -15.52 -4.88
N TYR A 583 -0.55 -16.07 -6.09
CA TYR A 583 -1.79 -16.07 -6.89
C TYR A 583 -2.90 -16.91 -6.25
N HIS A 584 -2.57 -18.09 -5.73
CA HIS A 584 -3.56 -18.94 -5.06
C HIS A 584 -4.20 -18.21 -3.86
N ARG A 585 -3.45 -17.43 -3.08
CA ARG A 585 -3.99 -16.75 -1.90
C ARG A 585 -4.97 -15.62 -2.19
N LEU A 586 -5.07 -15.12 -3.42
CA LEU A 586 -6.07 -14.10 -3.78
C LEU A 586 -7.51 -14.55 -3.44
N GLY A 587 -7.79 -15.86 -3.49
CA GLY A 587 -9.08 -16.45 -3.10
C GLY A 587 -9.44 -16.31 -1.61
N ASP A 588 -8.48 -15.98 -0.74
CA ASP A 588 -8.69 -15.94 0.72
C ASP A 588 -9.00 -14.53 1.25
N TYR A 589 -8.84 -13.48 0.42
CA TYR A 589 -8.95 -12.07 0.83
C TYR A 589 -10.34 -11.71 1.38
N ALA A 590 -11.40 -12.06 0.66
CA ALA A 590 -12.78 -11.74 1.06
C ALA A 590 -13.13 -12.36 2.43
N ARG A 591 -12.79 -13.63 2.64
CA ARG A 591 -12.98 -14.31 3.94
C ARG A 591 -12.17 -13.63 5.05
N SER A 592 -10.91 -13.28 4.76
CA SER A 592 -10.02 -12.66 5.73
C SER A 592 -10.57 -11.32 6.23
N ILE A 593 -11.27 -10.54 5.39
CA ILE A 593 -11.81 -9.23 5.77
C ILE A 593 -12.78 -9.34 6.95
N PHE A 594 -13.76 -10.22 6.91
CA PHE A 594 -14.68 -10.43 8.04
C PHE A 594 -13.98 -10.99 9.27
N GLU A 595 -13.03 -11.90 9.04
CA GLU A 595 -12.43 -12.65 10.13
C GLU A 595 -11.45 -11.82 10.97
N THR A 596 -10.66 -10.95 10.33
CA THR A 596 -9.56 -10.23 10.98
C THR A 596 -9.50 -8.74 10.65
N GLY A 597 -10.51 -8.18 9.97
CA GLY A 597 -10.57 -6.76 9.58
C GLY A 597 -10.06 -6.51 8.16
N THR A 598 -10.08 -5.26 7.71
CA THR A 598 -9.69 -4.88 6.33
C THR A 598 -8.19 -5.04 6.07
N ILE A 599 -7.77 -5.15 4.81
CA ILE A 599 -6.42 -5.60 4.42
C ILE A 599 -5.31 -4.62 4.83
N ASP A 600 -5.61 -3.33 4.93
CA ASP A 600 -4.66 -2.31 5.40
C ASP A 600 -4.27 -2.52 6.88
N ASN A 601 -5.06 -3.26 7.66
CA ASN A 601 -4.64 -3.71 9.00
C ASN A 601 -3.54 -4.78 8.96
N LYS A 602 -3.37 -5.46 7.82
CA LYS A 602 -2.56 -6.69 7.65
C LYS A 602 -1.35 -6.48 6.73
N SER A 603 -1.17 -5.26 6.25
CA SER A 603 -0.10 -4.89 5.33
C SER A 603 1.27 -4.90 6.01
N THR A 604 2.26 -5.55 5.39
CA THR A 604 3.65 -5.51 5.83
C THR A 604 4.28 -4.12 5.75
N GLN A 605 3.67 -3.19 5.00
CA GLN A 605 4.10 -1.78 4.93
C GLN A 605 4.22 -1.14 6.31
N ALA A 606 3.35 -1.52 7.27
CA ALA A 606 3.40 -1.03 8.64
C ALA A 606 4.76 -1.32 9.32
N GLY A 607 5.32 -2.51 9.10
CA GLY A 607 6.62 -2.88 9.64
C GLY A 607 7.79 -2.29 8.85
N GLU A 608 7.65 -2.16 7.53
CA GLU A 608 8.62 -1.45 6.67
C GLU A 608 8.80 0.01 7.08
N PHE A 609 7.74 0.66 7.57
CA PHE A 609 7.85 2.01 8.15
C PHE A 609 8.70 2.04 9.42
N GLU A 610 8.49 1.12 10.36
CA GLU A 610 9.31 1.06 11.57
C GLU A 610 10.78 0.71 11.24
N HIS A 611 11.03 -0.05 10.16
CA HIS A 611 12.39 -0.29 9.68
C HIS A 611 13.15 1.00 9.39
N ARG A 612 12.50 2.04 8.82
CA ARG A 612 13.15 3.35 8.56
C ARG A 612 13.70 3.96 9.83
N ARG A 613 12.92 3.92 10.91
CA ARG A 613 13.32 4.45 12.21
C ARG A 613 14.48 3.65 12.81
N VAL A 614 14.47 2.33 12.66
CA VAL A 614 15.60 1.49 13.06
C VAL A 614 16.87 1.78 12.26
N LYS A 615 16.77 1.99 10.94
CA LYS A 615 17.89 2.42 10.09
C LYS A 615 18.42 3.79 10.55
N GLN A 616 17.56 4.72 10.93
CA GLN A 616 17.98 6.00 11.53
C GLN A 616 18.72 5.81 12.86
N PHE A 617 18.25 4.91 13.73
CA PHE A 617 18.95 4.57 14.98
C PHE A 617 20.30 3.90 14.73
N TYR A 618 20.40 3.02 13.73
CA TYR A 618 21.66 2.38 13.36
C TYR A 618 22.76 3.41 13.01
N ARG A 619 22.41 4.52 12.34
CA ARG A 619 23.34 5.62 12.02
C ARG A 619 23.97 6.25 13.28
N ARG A 620 23.33 6.13 14.45
CA ARG A 620 23.79 6.64 15.75
C ARG A 620 24.62 5.62 16.55
N THR A 621 24.75 4.39 16.06
CA THR A 621 25.54 3.34 16.71
C THR A 621 27.02 3.45 16.35
N ASN A 622 27.87 2.79 17.13
CA ASN A 622 29.30 2.64 16.79
C ASN A 622 29.57 1.56 15.71
N LYS A 623 28.52 0.97 15.11
CA LYS A 623 28.56 -0.01 14.02
C LYS A 623 29.34 -1.31 14.31
N ASN A 624 29.62 -1.63 15.58
CA ASN A 624 30.26 -2.87 15.98
C ASN A 624 29.25 -4.04 16.07
N ARG A 625 29.71 -5.26 16.38
CA ARG A 625 28.84 -6.46 16.52
C ARG A 625 27.76 -6.36 17.61
N THR A 626 27.73 -5.31 18.43
CA THR A 626 26.70 -5.07 19.46
C THR A 626 25.73 -3.96 19.08
N PHE A 627 25.63 -3.60 17.79
CA PHE A 627 24.71 -2.56 17.31
C PHE A 627 23.25 -2.83 17.69
N GLY A 628 22.80 -4.09 17.76
CA GLY A 628 21.43 -4.45 18.18
C GLY A 628 21.07 -3.90 19.57
N ARG A 629 22.00 -3.99 20.52
CA ARG A 629 21.86 -3.39 21.86
C ARG A 629 21.73 -1.87 21.81
N GLN A 630 22.53 -1.22 20.96
CA GLN A 630 22.56 0.23 20.86
C GLN A 630 21.26 0.75 20.24
N ILE A 631 20.73 0.06 19.23
CA ILE A 631 19.41 0.34 18.66
C ILE A 631 18.32 0.16 19.73
N ALA A 632 18.35 -0.94 20.49
CA ALA A 632 17.41 -1.18 21.59
C ALA A 632 17.39 -0.01 22.62
N LEU A 633 18.57 0.52 22.97
CA LEU A 633 18.69 1.68 23.86
C LEU A 633 18.14 2.97 23.22
N GLU A 634 18.43 3.24 21.95
CA GLU A 634 17.89 4.41 21.22
C GLU A 634 16.35 4.37 21.12
N VAL A 635 15.77 3.20 20.83
CA VAL A 635 14.30 3.00 20.83
C VAL A 635 13.71 3.38 22.18
N ARG A 636 14.30 2.90 23.28
CA ARG A 636 13.85 3.21 24.65
C ARG A 636 13.96 4.71 24.96
N ARG A 637 15.08 5.34 24.62
CA ARG A 637 15.31 6.78 24.83
C ARG A 637 14.27 7.62 24.07
N ALA A 638 14.03 7.30 22.80
CA ALA A 638 13.05 8.02 21.98
C ALA A 638 11.63 7.89 22.54
N HIS A 639 11.25 6.71 23.04
CA HIS A 639 9.94 6.49 23.68
C HIS A 639 9.76 7.32 24.96
N ILE A 640 10.79 7.37 25.81
CA ILE A 640 10.79 8.17 27.03
C ILE A 640 10.61 9.65 26.71
N VAL A 641 11.38 10.18 25.75
CA VAL A 641 11.32 11.59 25.36
C VAL A 641 9.92 11.93 24.85
N ASN A 642 9.37 11.12 23.94
CA ASN A 642 8.02 11.34 23.41
C ASN A 642 6.96 11.39 24.53
N LYS A 643 7.03 10.48 25.51
CA LYS A 643 6.11 10.48 26.66
C LYS A 643 6.20 11.76 27.49
N ILE A 644 7.41 12.28 27.71
CA ILE A 644 7.61 13.53 28.44
C ILE A 644 7.01 14.70 27.64
N THR A 645 7.25 14.74 26.32
CA THR A 645 6.69 15.76 25.43
C THR A 645 5.15 15.74 25.44
N GLN A 646 4.53 14.57 25.35
CA GLN A 646 3.07 14.42 25.39
C GLN A 646 2.44 14.86 26.72
N LEU A 647 3.17 14.72 27.84
CA LEU A 647 2.72 15.21 29.16
C LEU A 647 2.87 16.74 29.31
N GLN A 648 3.64 17.38 28.43
CA GLN A 648 3.94 18.82 28.46
C GLN A 648 3.22 19.61 27.37
N SER A 649 2.62 18.93 26.38
CA SER A 649 2.00 19.53 25.20
C SER A 649 0.54 19.92 25.44
N ASP A 650 0.32 21.02 26.15
CA ASP A 650 -0.93 21.80 26.10
C ASP A 650 -0.70 23.23 25.56
N THR A 651 0.51 23.59 25.10
CA THR A 651 0.80 24.95 24.63
C THR A 651 2.10 25.02 23.83
N VAL A 652 2.07 24.73 22.52
CA VAL A 652 3.08 25.30 21.59
C VAL A 652 2.43 25.48 20.21
N THR A 653 2.25 26.75 19.81
CA THR A 653 1.93 27.17 18.45
C THR A 653 3.21 27.37 17.65
N THR A 654 3.35 26.66 16.53
CA THR A 654 4.50 26.72 15.63
C THR A 654 4.54 28.04 14.88
N ARG A 655 5.70 28.72 14.89
CA ARG A 655 5.93 30.04 14.29
C ARG A 655 6.69 29.90 12.97
N HIS A 656 6.01 30.08 11.84
CA HIS A 656 6.63 29.95 10.50
C HIS A 656 7.50 31.17 10.13
N LYS A 657 8.75 30.91 9.71
CA LYS A 657 9.68 31.92 9.15
C LYS A 657 9.54 31.99 7.62
N ARG A 658 9.23 33.19 7.10
CA ARG A 658 9.21 33.52 5.65
C ARG A 658 10.63 33.51 5.07
N ARG A 659 10.86 32.76 3.99
CA ARG A 659 12.04 32.92 3.10
C ARG A 659 11.77 34.01 2.06
N LYS A 660 12.79 34.81 1.73
CA LYS A 660 12.75 35.83 0.67
C LYS A 660 13.03 35.20 -0.70
N PRO A 661 12.26 35.51 -1.76
CA PRO A 661 12.59 35.10 -3.12
C PRO A 661 13.68 36.01 -3.73
N LYS A 662 14.53 35.42 -4.58
CA LYS A 662 15.43 36.13 -5.52
C LYS A 662 14.70 36.40 -6.83
N ALA A 663 14.98 37.53 -7.46
CA ALA A 663 14.38 37.94 -8.73
C ALA A 663 15.15 37.38 -9.93
N THR A 664 14.44 36.93 -10.97
CA THR A 664 14.98 36.87 -12.34
C THR A 664 13.90 36.92 -13.44
N GLN A 665 14.19 37.82 -14.38
CA GLN A 665 13.87 38.00 -15.81
C GLN A 665 12.63 37.39 -16.47
N GLY A 666 12.02 38.23 -17.31
CA GLY A 666 10.79 37.99 -18.04
C GLY A 666 10.95 37.20 -19.34
N ALA A 667 9.87 36.51 -19.67
CA ALA A 667 9.58 35.93 -20.98
C ALA A 667 8.12 36.25 -21.33
N ARG A 668 7.89 36.35 -22.65
CA ARG A 668 6.77 36.96 -23.38
C ARG A 668 5.41 36.25 -23.17
N GLY A 669 4.31 37.02 -23.31
CA GLY A 669 2.91 36.56 -23.24
C GLY A 669 2.25 36.73 -21.87
N LYS A 670 1.07 37.37 -21.78
CA LYS A 670 0.32 37.52 -20.51
C LYS A 670 -0.46 36.24 -20.21
N ARG A 671 -0.04 35.53 -19.18
CA ARG A 671 -0.56 34.21 -18.74
C ARG A 671 -1.82 34.33 -17.90
N MET A 672 -2.78 33.41 -18.03
CA MET A 672 -4.01 33.39 -17.22
C MET A 672 -3.85 32.78 -15.83
N HIS A 673 -2.78 32.01 -15.62
CA HIS A 673 -2.39 31.46 -14.33
C HIS A 673 -1.18 32.20 -13.73
N LEU A 674 -1.04 32.13 -12.41
CA LEU A 674 0.14 32.67 -11.72
C LEU A 674 1.34 31.73 -11.85
N ARG A 675 2.56 32.28 -11.88
CA ARG A 675 3.79 31.48 -11.96
C ARG A 675 4.02 30.76 -10.64
N PHE A 676 4.76 29.65 -10.71
CA PHE A 676 5.20 28.94 -9.50
C PHE A 676 5.90 29.87 -8.49
N GLN A 677 6.68 30.84 -8.99
CA GLN A 677 7.46 31.80 -8.20
C GLN A 677 6.61 32.91 -7.57
N ASP A 678 5.39 33.13 -8.06
CA ASP A 678 4.50 34.18 -7.55
C ASP A 678 3.99 33.76 -6.16
N SER A 679 4.17 34.65 -5.19
CA SER A 679 3.82 34.35 -3.80
C SER A 679 2.33 34.60 -3.57
N GLN A 680 1.57 33.55 -3.29
CA GLN A 680 0.19 33.63 -2.80
C GLN A 680 -0.05 32.47 -1.83
N PRO A 681 0.53 32.52 -0.62
CA PRO A 681 0.36 31.43 0.34
C PRO A 681 -1.10 31.35 0.78
N LEU A 682 -1.65 30.14 0.78
CA LEU A 682 -3.02 29.86 1.21
C LEU A 682 -3.00 29.18 2.59
N PRO A 683 -3.61 29.77 3.64
CA PRO A 683 -3.61 29.16 4.98
C PRO A 683 -4.37 27.82 4.99
N HIS A 684 -4.17 27.01 6.04
CA HIS A 684 -4.91 25.75 6.20
C HIS A 684 -6.42 26.00 6.11
N THR A 685 -7.08 25.28 5.23
CA THR A 685 -8.52 25.35 5.04
C THR A 685 -9.21 24.62 6.20
N GLN A 686 -10.23 25.23 6.80
CA GLN A 686 -11.00 24.53 7.82
C GLN A 686 -11.75 23.33 7.19
N PRO A 687 -11.79 22.14 7.82
CA PRO A 687 -12.37 20.93 7.22
C PRO A 687 -13.88 20.99 6.89
N ASP A 688 -14.60 21.94 7.47
CA ASP A 688 -16.03 22.19 7.26
C ASP A 688 -16.33 23.08 6.05
N LEU A 689 -15.35 23.88 5.60
CA LEU A 689 -15.45 24.62 4.34
C LEU A 689 -15.35 23.67 3.15
N HIS A 690 -16.19 23.86 2.12
CA HIS A 690 -16.13 23.05 0.90
C HIS A 690 -14.92 23.42 0.03
N PHE A 691 -14.59 24.70 -0.07
CA PHE A 691 -13.45 25.16 -0.86
C PHE A 691 -12.74 26.36 -0.23
N HIS A 692 -11.53 26.65 -0.74
CA HIS A 692 -10.77 27.83 -0.34
C HIS A 692 -9.94 28.35 -1.52
N ILE A 693 -10.14 29.63 -1.83
CA ILE A 693 -9.37 30.44 -2.78
C ILE A 693 -8.94 31.72 -2.04
N SER A 694 -7.81 32.30 -2.42
CA SER A 694 -7.33 33.56 -1.85
C SER A 694 -8.24 34.73 -2.27
N THR A 695 -8.51 35.68 -1.39
CA THR A 695 -9.20 36.95 -1.71
C THR A 695 -8.23 38.11 -1.95
N ASP A 696 -6.96 37.79 -2.17
CA ASP A 696 -5.92 38.79 -2.31
C ASP A 696 -5.98 39.50 -3.67
N LYS A 697 -5.95 40.83 -3.65
CA LYS A 697 -6.06 41.71 -4.83
C LYS A 697 -4.71 41.97 -5.53
N ARG A 698 -3.63 41.26 -5.17
CA ARG A 698 -2.25 41.47 -5.69
C ARG A 698 -2.07 41.28 -7.20
N TYR A 699 -2.91 40.48 -7.85
CA TYR A 699 -2.72 40.11 -9.26
C TYR A 699 -3.92 40.49 -10.14
N PRO A 700 -4.23 41.79 -10.30
CA PRO A 700 -5.35 42.23 -11.12
C PRO A 700 -5.09 42.06 -12.62
N ILE A 701 -6.16 41.81 -13.35
CA ILE A 701 -6.30 41.90 -14.81
C ILE A 701 -7.42 42.89 -15.08
N LYS A 702 -7.19 43.86 -15.96
CA LYS A 702 -8.24 44.73 -16.46
C LYS A 702 -8.95 44.02 -17.62
N LEU A 703 -10.27 43.88 -17.53
CA LEU A 703 -11.08 43.08 -18.46
C LEU A 703 -10.95 43.58 -19.90
N ASP A 704 -11.11 44.88 -20.15
CA ASP A 704 -11.01 45.44 -21.50
C ASP A 704 -9.65 45.19 -22.15
N ASP A 705 -8.57 45.34 -21.37
CA ASP A 705 -7.21 45.13 -21.85
C ASP A 705 -6.99 43.66 -22.20
N PHE A 706 -7.54 42.75 -21.40
CA PHE A 706 -7.48 41.30 -21.64
C PHE A 706 -8.25 40.90 -22.90
N LEU A 707 -9.47 41.40 -23.09
CA LEU A 707 -10.27 41.09 -24.27
C LEU A 707 -9.62 41.65 -25.55
N HIS A 708 -9.06 42.86 -25.47
CA HIS A 708 -8.36 43.46 -26.60
C HIS A 708 -7.08 42.69 -26.98
N GLU A 709 -6.34 42.17 -26.00
CA GLU A 709 -5.11 41.41 -26.24
C GLU A 709 -5.35 40.01 -26.80
N ASN A 710 -6.54 39.43 -26.59
CA ASN A 710 -6.93 38.10 -27.06
C ASN A 710 -8.06 38.18 -28.10
N ASP A 711 -8.15 39.29 -28.83
CA ASP A 711 -9.11 39.46 -29.91
C ASP A 711 -8.87 38.41 -31.02
N GLY A 712 -9.94 37.70 -31.40
CA GLY A 712 -9.89 36.59 -32.35
C GLY A 712 -9.50 35.22 -31.76
N ASP A 713 -9.27 35.11 -30.45
CA ASP A 713 -9.15 33.81 -29.77
C ASP A 713 -10.54 33.18 -29.58
N PRO A 714 -10.81 31.95 -30.06
CA PRO A 714 -12.10 31.29 -29.88
C PRO A 714 -12.56 31.18 -28.42
N ALA A 715 -11.64 31.12 -27.46
CA ALA A 715 -11.96 31.05 -26.04
C ALA A 715 -12.51 32.38 -25.49
N CYS A 716 -12.24 33.50 -26.17
CA CYS A 716 -12.56 34.84 -25.68
C CYS A 716 -13.77 35.50 -26.36
N GLU A 717 -14.37 34.90 -27.38
CA GLU A 717 -15.44 35.51 -28.19
C GLU A 717 -16.66 35.98 -27.35
N ASN A 718 -17.11 35.19 -26.38
CA ASN A 718 -18.25 35.50 -25.51
C ASN A 718 -17.88 35.72 -24.04
N PHE A 719 -16.59 35.89 -23.73
CA PHE A 719 -16.08 35.85 -22.36
C PHE A 719 -16.77 36.82 -21.39
N GLU A 720 -16.97 38.08 -21.76
CA GLU A 720 -17.61 39.07 -20.88
C GLU A 720 -19.09 38.74 -20.63
N TRP A 721 -19.79 38.32 -21.68
CA TRP A 721 -21.20 37.94 -21.59
C TRP A 721 -21.37 36.74 -20.66
N ASP A 722 -20.58 35.68 -20.85
CA ASP A 722 -20.67 34.46 -20.05
C ASP A 722 -20.25 34.71 -18.60
N LEU A 723 -19.26 35.59 -18.38
CA LEU A 723 -18.85 36.00 -17.05
C LEU A 723 -19.99 36.73 -16.33
N LYS A 724 -20.58 37.75 -16.98
CA LYS A 724 -21.69 38.50 -16.38
C LYS A 724 -22.95 37.65 -16.19
N ALA A 725 -23.23 36.72 -17.10
CA ALA A 725 -24.31 35.74 -16.96
C ALA A 725 -24.09 34.83 -15.75
N HIS A 726 -22.84 34.40 -15.50
CA HIS A 726 -22.48 33.65 -14.31
C HIS A 726 -22.66 34.48 -13.03
N LEU A 727 -22.20 35.73 -13.03
CA LEU A 727 -22.31 36.64 -11.88
C LEU A 727 -23.77 36.98 -11.55
N LEU A 728 -24.62 37.19 -12.57
CA LEU A 728 -26.06 37.42 -12.41
C LEU A 728 -26.72 36.35 -11.54
N ARG A 729 -26.34 35.07 -11.73
CA ARG A 729 -26.90 33.94 -10.98
C ARG A 729 -26.37 33.84 -9.54
N HIS A 730 -25.23 34.46 -9.25
CA HIS A 730 -24.54 34.34 -7.96
C HIS A 730 -24.58 35.60 -7.11
N LEU A 731 -25.06 36.72 -7.65
CA LEU A 731 -25.38 37.94 -6.91
C LEU A 731 -26.74 37.82 -6.17
N PRO A 732 -26.99 38.64 -5.14
CA PRO A 732 -28.23 38.61 -4.37
C PRO A 732 -29.49 38.71 -5.23
N GLY A 733 -30.39 37.73 -5.10
CA GLY A 733 -31.61 37.63 -5.92
C GLY A 733 -31.48 36.71 -7.14
N GLY A 734 -30.26 36.35 -7.55
CA GLY A 734 -29.99 35.40 -8.64
C GLY A 734 -30.51 33.99 -8.37
N ASP A 735 -30.50 33.55 -7.10
CA ASP A 735 -31.03 32.24 -6.66
C ASP A 735 -32.53 32.05 -6.93
N ALA A 736 -33.28 33.14 -7.18
CA ALA A 736 -34.69 33.10 -7.51
C ALA A 736 -34.95 32.81 -9.01
N LEU A 737 -33.92 32.88 -9.84
CA LEU A 737 -34.03 32.63 -11.28
C LEU A 737 -34.17 31.11 -11.54
N PRO A 738 -35.06 30.71 -12.46
CA PRO A 738 -35.14 29.32 -12.91
C PRO A 738 -33.80 28.81 -13.48
N PRO A 739 -33.46 27.51 -13.34
CA PRO A 739 -32.23 26.94 -13.90
C PRO A 739 -32.07 27.13 -15.42
N ASP A 740 -33.18 27.20 -16.14
CA ASP A 740 -33.31 27.41 -17.58
C ASP A 740 -33.45 28.88 -17.99
N TYR A 741 -33.30 29.82 -17.04
CA TYR A 741 -33.34 31.25 -17.33
C TYR A 741 -32.19 31.67 -18.24
N THR A 742 -32.56 32.31 -19.36
CA THR A 742 -31.61 32.90 -20.31
C THR A 742 -31.52 34.41 -20.04
N PRO A 743 -30.33 34.94 -19.70
CA PRO A 743 -30.16 36.36 -19.43
C PRO A 743 -30.55 37.25 -20.62
N THR A 744 -31.27 38.34 -20.36
CA THR A 744 -31.51 39.39 -21.34
C THR A 744 -30.32 40.35 -21.41
N PRO A 745 -30.16 41.13 -22.50
CA PRO A 745 -29.12 42.15 -22.55
C PRO A 745 -29.19 43.13 -21.38
N ASP A 746 -30.39 43.53 -20.96
CA ASP A 746 -30.59 44.44 -19.83
C ASP A 746 -30.11 43.81 -18.51
N ASP A 747 -30.36 42.51 -18.29
CA ASP A 747 -29.84 41.79 -17.13
C ASP A 747 -28.30 41.80 -17.11
N ILE A 748 -27.67 41.55 -18.26
CA ILE A 748 -26.20 41.54 -18.38
C ILE A 748 -25.62 42.95 -18.19
N TYR A 749 -26.25 44.00 -18.72
CA TYR A 749 -25.83 45.38 -18.50
C TYR A 749 -26.02 45.85 -17.04
N SER A 750 -27.00 45.28 -16.32
CA SER A 750 -27.20 45.57 -14.90
C SER A 750 -26.07 45.04 -14.01
N VAL A 751 -25.37 43.98 -14.43
CA VAL A 751 -24.24 43.43 -13.68
C VAL A 751 -22.97 44.24 -13.95
N GLN A 752 -22.45 44.87 -12.91
CA GLN A 752 -21.22 45.66 -12.95
C GLN A 752 -20.09 44.94 -12.21
N ILE A 753 -18.87 45.04 -12.78
CA ILE A 753 -17.64 44.53 -12.16
C ILE A 753 -16.82 45.74 -11.72
N GLU A 754 -16.49 45.80 -10.44
CA GLU A 754 -15.79 46.94 -9.84
C GLU A 754 -14.46 47.21 -10.57
N ASN A 755 -14.32 48.42 -11.12
CA ASN A 755 -13.15 48.87 -11.89
C ASN A 755 -12.82 48.01 -13.13
N SER A 756 -13.75 47.19 -13.63
CA SER A 756 -13.51 46.20 -14.70
C SER A 756 -12.32 45.30 -14.42
N ARG A 757 -12.18 44.78 -13.19
CA ARG A 757 -11.02 43.98 -12.76
C ARG A 757 -11.37 42.55 -12.36
N LEU A 758 -10.54 41.62 -12.82
CA LEU A 758 -10.46 40.24 -12.35
C LEU A 758 -9.18 40.05 -11.55
N TYR A 759 -9.25 39.39 -10.40
CA TYR A 759 -8.08 39.09 -9.59
C TYR A 759 -7.72 37.61 -9.75
N ARG A 760 -6.49 37.34 -10.20
CA ARG A 760 -6.01 35.97 -10.44
C ARG A 760 -5.58 35.27 -9.16
N HIS A 761 -5.84 33.97 -9.11
CA HIS A 761 -5.35 33.07 -8.06
C HIS A 761 -4.58 31.90 -8.60
N LYS A 762 -3.69 31.41 -7.74
CA LYS A 762 -2.78 30.31 -8.03
C LYS A 762 -3.47 28.95 -7.86
N VAL A 763 -4.28 28.82 -6.80
CA VAL A 763 -4.81 27.53 -6.37
C VAL A 763 -6.23 27.66 -5.84
N LEU A 764 -7.02 26.63 -6.14
CA LEU A 764 -8.28 26.28 -5.48
C LEU A 764 -8.06 25.00 -4.66
N ARG A 765 -8.38 25.04 -3.36
CA ARG A 765 -8.47 23.82 -2.53
C ARG A 765 -9.92 23.38 -2.41
N VAL A 766 -10.20 22.10 -2.59
CA VAL A 766 -11.55 21.50 -2.44
C VAL A 766 -11.50 20.40 -1.39
N ASN A 767 -12.25 20.58 -0.31
CA ASN A 767 -12.43 19.58 0.73
C ASN A 767 -13.61 18.66 0.35
N TYR A 768 -13.42 17.35 0.50
CA TYR A 768 -14.47 16.37 0.26
C TYR A 768 -14.50 15.31 1.35
N THR A 769 -15.65 14.67 1.48
CA THR A 769 -15.79 13.46 2.30
C THR A 769 -15.46 12.24 1.43
N THR A 770 -14.54 11.41 1.91
CA THR A 770 -14.14 10.17 1.24
C THR A 770 -15.17 9.07 1.44
N TYR A 771 -15.09 7.99 0.65
CA TYR A 771 -16.00 6.84 0.72
C TYR A 771 -16.13 6.21 2.11
N ASP A 772 -15.07 6.26 2.93
CA ASP A 772 -14.96 5.72 4.29
C ASP A 772 -15.24 6.76 5.39
N MET A 773 -15.88 7.88 5.03
CA MET A 773 -16.29 8.97 5.94
C MET A 773 -15.12 9.76 6.55
N ARG A 774 -13.99 9.84 5.86
CA ARG A 774 -12.87 10.73 6.21
C ARG A 774 -12.96 12.04 5.43
N ARG A 775 -12.17 13.01 5.84
CA ARG A 775 -11.98 14.27 5.10
C ARG A 775 -10.69 14.17 4.32
N ASP A 776 -10.73 14.64 3.09
CA ASP A 776 -9.56 14.78 2.25
C ASP A 776 -9.68 16.07 1.43
N GLN A 777 -8.58 16.49 0.82
CA GLN A 777 -8.50 17.77 0.12
C GLN A 777 -7.66 17.67 -1.15
N ASP A 778 -8.25 18.09 -2.26
CA ASP A 778 -7.54 18.26 -3.52
C ASP A 778 -7.05 19.70 -3.67
N SER A 779 -5.92 19.85 -4.35
CA SER A 779 -5.31 21.13 -4.70
C SER A 779 -5.32 21.26 -6.23
N ILE A 780 -6.11 22.20 -6.74
CA ILE A 780 -6.34 22.42 -8.17
C ILE A 780 -5.56 23.66 -8.60
N ASN A 781 -4.73 23.49 -9.62
CA ASN A 781 -3.94 24.57 -10.22
C ASN A 781 -4.01 24.46 -11.74
N PRO A 782 -4.42 25.52 -12.47
CA PRO A 782 -4.48 25.56 -13.93
C PRO A 782 -3.19 25.11 -14.65
N ARG A 783 -2.03 25.18 -13.98
CA ARG A 783 -0.73 24.84 -14.57
C ARG A 783 -0.44 23.34 -14.61
N THR A 784 -0.77 22.59 -13.56
CA THR A 784 -0.26 21.21 -13.37
C THR A 784 -1.34 20.21 -13.02
N HIS A 785 -2.41 20.65 -12.35
CA HIS A 785 -3.55 19.81 -11.97
C HIS A 785 -4.85 20.57 -12.22
N PRO A 786 -5.18 20.87 -13.49
CA PRO A 786 -6.28 21.76 -13.84
C PRO A 786 -7.64 21.05 -13.91
N ASP A 787 -7.66 19.73 -14.01
CA ASP A 787 -8.86 18.99 -14.35
C ASP A 787 -9.73 18.75 -13.10
N VAL A 788 -11.03 19.06 -13.22
CA VAL A 788 -12.01 18.98 -12.15
C VAL A 788 -13.21 18.13 -12.58
N MET A 789 -13.91 17.55 -11.59
CA MET A 789 -15.17 16.87 -11.82
C MET A 789 -16.32 17.46 -11.01
N MET A 790 -17.51 17.43 -11.58
CA MET A 790 -18.76 17.92 -11.01
C MET A 790 -19.86 16.86 -11.16
N LEU A 791 -20.97 17.03 -10.45
CA LEU A 791 -22.13 16.15 -10.61
C LEU A 791 -22.87 16.46 -11.91
N ALA A 792 -23.21 15.43 -12.68
CA ALA A 792 -24.06 15.58 -13.84
C ALA A 792 -25.53 15.81 -13.42
N PRO A 793 -26.34 16.46 -14.27
CA PRO A 793 -27.78 16.60 -14.05
C PRO A 793 -28.48 15.25 -13.88
N ASN A 794 -29.59 15.24 -13.12
CA ASN A 794 -30.39 14.05 -12.90
C ASN A 794 -30.87 13.45 -14.24
N GLY A 795 -30.65 12.15 -14.45
CA GLY A 795 -31.03 11.44 -15.67
C GLY A 795 -29.93 11.36 -16.74
N ALA A 796 -28.77 11.99 -16.53
CA ALA A 796 -27.60 11.79 -17.38
C ALA A 796 -27.15 10.32 -17.40
N SER A 797 -26.61 9.86 -18.54
CA SER A 797 -26.08 8.49 -18.70
C SER A 797 -24.80 8.24 -17.89
N HIS A 798 -24.08 9.31 -17.56
CA HIS A 798 -22.85 9.30 -16.80
C HIS A 798 -22.99 10.22 -15.58
N PRO A 799 -22.55 9.82 -14.37
CA PRO A 799 -22.83 10.56 -13.13
C PRO A 799 -22.07 11.89 -12.97
N TYR A 800 -21.08 12.17 -13.83
CA TYR A 800 -20.18 13.31 -13.65
C TYR A 800 -20.00 14.13 -14.92
N LEU A 801 -19.70 15.41 -14.75
CA LEU A 801 -19.17 16.30 -15.78
C LEU A 801 -17.69 16.56 -15.50
N TYR A 802 -16.92 16.83 -16.54
CA TYR A 802 -15.49 17.13 -16.41
C TYR A 802 -15.16 18.42 -17.14
N ALA A 803 -14.24 19.19 -16.55
CA ALA A 803 -13.76 20.41 -17.16
C ALA A 803 -12.28 20.62 -16.81
N ARG A 804 -11.56 21.28 -17.70
CA ARG A 804 -10.20 21.77 -17.44
C ARG A 804 -10.26 23.22 -16.99
N VAL A 805 -9.74 23.54 -15.81
CA VAL A 805 -9.67 24.91 -15.31
C VAL A 805 -8.55 25.68 -16.03
N ILE A 806 -8.93 26.71 -16.79
CA ILE A 806 -8.03 27.61 -17.51
C ILE A 806 -7.52 28.71 -16.57
N GLY A 807 -8.40 29.23 -15.72
CA GLY A 807 -8.08 30.32 -14.79
C GLY A 807 -8.95 30.32 -13.54
N ILE A 808 -8.36 30.75 -12.43
CA ILE A 808 -9.03 30.89 -11.13
C ILE A 808 -9.07 32.38 -10.80
N PHE A 809 -10.26 32.94 -10.61
CA PHE A 809 -10.43 34.36 -10.33
C PHE A 809 -11.34 34.61 -9.12
N HIS A 810 -11.20 35.78 -8.53
CA HIS A 810 -12.35 36.45 -7.93
C HIS A 810 -12.60 37.79 -8.61
N VAL A 811 -13.85 38.23 -8.55
CA VAL A 811 -14.30 39.55 -8.98
C VAL A 811 -15.11 40.19 -7.87
N GLU A 812 -15.14 41.51 -7.85
CA GLU A 812 -16.07 42.28 -7.02
C GLU A 812 -17.19 42.73 -7.94
N ALA A 813 -18.41 42.25 -7.72
CA ALA A 813 -19.54 42.47 -8.63
C ALA A 813 -20.77 43.00 -7.88
N TYR A 814 -21.61 43.77 -8.55
CA TYR A 814 -22.83 44.35 -8.01
C TYR A 814 -23.87 44.60 -9.11
N PHE A 815 -25.13 44.82 -8.72
CA PHE A 815 -26.17 45.32 -9.62
C PHE A 815 -26.16 46.85 -9.64
N ALA A 816 -26.08 47.42 -10.83
CA ALA A 816 -26.31 48.84 -11.06
C ALA A 816 -27.79 49.18 -10.85
N GLY A 817 -28.05 50.24 -10.09
CA GLY A 817 -29.38 50.80 -9.89
C GLY A 817 -29.83 51.65 -11.09
N GLU A 818 -31.08 52.12 -11.05
CA GLU A 818 -31.63 52.98 -12.10
C GLU A 818 -31.07 54.41 -12.08
N SER A 819 -30.46 54.83 -10.96
CA SER A 819 -29.90 56.18 -10.80
C SER A 819 -28.49 56.31 -11.37
N LEU A 820 -28.25 57.39 -12.13
CA LEU A 820 -26.96 57.70 -12.78
C LEU A 820 -25.83 58.07 -11.80
N ASP A 821 -26.15 58.36 -10.55
CA ASP A 821 -25.18 58.69 -9.49
C ASP A 821 -24.79 57.49 -8.62
N GLY A 822 -25.31 56.29 -8.93
CA GLY A 822 -24.98 55.02 -8.25
C GLY A 822 -25.57 54.88 -6.85
N THR A 823 -26.52 55.74 -6.45
CA THR A 823 -27.13 55.68 -5.11
C THR A 823 -27.99 54.43 -4.87
N ASP A 824 -28.46 53.82 -5.95
CA ASP A 824 -29.35 52.65 -5.94
C ASP A 824 -28.60 51.34 -6.29
N ASP A 825 -27.26 51.41 -6.42
CA ASP A 825 -26.41 50.24 -6.66
C ASP A 825 -26.42 49.32 -5.43
N THR A 826 -26.35 48.01 -5.65
CA THR A 826 -26.15 47.07 -4.53
C THR A 826 -24.72 47.12 -4.00
N ASP A 827 -24.53 46.68 -2.76
CA ASP A 827 -23.17 46.51 -2.22
C ASP A 827 -22.37 45.50 -3.07
N PRO A 828 -21.09 45.78 -3.39
CA PRO A 828 -20.22 44.84 -4.08
C PRO A 828 -20.01 43.54 -3.29
N GLU A 829 -20.16 42.41 -3.98
CA GLU A 829 -19.87 41.09 -3.45
C GLU A 829 -18.65 40.46 -4.12
N THR A 830 -17.82 39.83 -3.30
CA THR A 830 -16.67 39.06 -3.77
C THR A 830 -17.12 37.68 -4.25
N ILE A 831 -17.12 37.47 -5.57
CA ILE A 831 -17.51 36.21 -6.19
C ILE A 831 -16.28 35.49 -6.74
N HIS A 832 -16.09 34.24 -6.31
CA HIS A 832 -15.05 33.36 -6.84
C HIS A 832 -15.56 32.63 -8.08
N VAL A 833 -14.79 32.66 -9.17
CA VAL A 833 -15.18 32.08 -10.47
C VAL A 833 -14.03 31.27 -11.05
N LEU A 834 -14.37 30.12 -11.64
CA LEU A 834 -13.45 29.28 -12.40
C LEU A 834 -13.80 29.43 -13.88
N TRP A 835 -12.83 29.79 -14.71
CA TRP A 835 -12.98 29.75 -16.15
C TRP A 835 -12.49 28.39 -16.66
N VAL A 836 -13.33 27.67 -17.39
CA VAL A 836 -13.10 26.26 -17.74
C VAL A 836 -13.32 25.98 -19.22
N ARG A 837 -12.67 24.93 -19.72
CA ARG A 837 -12.95 24.26 -21.00
C ARG A 837 -13.62 22.90 -20.73
N TRP A 838 -14.71 22.61 -21.42
CA TRP A 838 -15.51 21.41 -21.16
C TRP A 838 -15.04 20.17 -21.93
N PHE A 839 -15.31 19.01 -21.31
CA PHE A 839 -15.17 17.71 -21.95
C PHE A 839 -16.54 17.05 -22.17
N ASP A 840 -16.70 16.45 -23.34
CA ASP A 840 -17.79 15.54 -23.66
C ASP A 840 -17.40 14.09 -23.35
N LEU A 841 -18.40 13.26 -23.02
CA LEU A 841 -18.25 11.81 -23.05
C LEU A 841 -18.20 11.31 -24.49
N ASP A 842 -17.27 10.40 -24.81
CA ASP A 842 -17.22 9.79 -26.13
C ASP A 842 -18.30 8.68 -26.27
N PRO A 843 -19.33 8.88 -27.12
CA PRO A 843 -20.39 7.90 -27.29
C PRO A 843 -19.93 6.64 -28.03
N HIS A 844 -18.79 6.68 -28.72
CA HIS A 844 -18.28 5.55 -29.51
C HIS A 844 -17.43 4.56 -28.71
N ALA A 845 -16.99 4.93 -27.50
CA ALA A 845 -16.25 4.06 -26.58
C ALA A 845 -16.88 4.09 -25.19
N PRO A 846 -18.01 3.39 -25.00
CA PRO A 846 -18.67 3.33 -23.70
C PRO A 846 -17.76 2.66 -22.66
N GLY A 847 -17.40 3.41 -21.62
CA GLY A 847 -16.69 2.91 -20.45
C GLY A 847 -17.61 2.32 -19.39
N GLY A 848 -17.04 1.77 -18.33
CA GLY A 848 -17.75 1.22 -17.17
C GLY A 848 -17.34 -0.20 -16.82
N PHE A 849 -17.86 -0.72 -15.70
CA PHE A 849 -17.44 -2.02 -15.16
C PHE A 849 -17.95 -3.18 -16.00
N LYS A 850 -19.14 -3.07 -16.61
CA LYS A 850 -19.64 -4.06 -17.58
C LYS A 850 -18.75 -4.17 -18.82
N ALA A 851 -18.38 -3.01 -19.38
CA ALA A 851 -17.54 -2.92 -20.58
C ALA A 851 -16.06 -3.23 -20.31
N ARG A 852 -15.62 -3.18 -19.04
CA ARG A 852 -14.20 -3.32 -18.62
C ARG A 852 -13.29 -2.31 -19.31
N ARG A 853 -13.78 -1.09 -19.47
CA ARG A 853 -13.06 0.02 -20.09
C ARG A 853 -13.21 1.27 -19.23
N LEU A 854 -12.18 2.11 -19.24
CA LEU A 854 -12.26 3.42 -18.59
C LEU A 854 -13.22 4.32 -19.40
N PRO A 855 -13.99 5.21 -18.76
CA PRO A 855 -14.74 6.24 -19.47
C PRO A 855 -13.78 7.08 -20.31
N ARG A 856 -14.10 7.28 -21.60
CA ARG A 856 -13.32 8.09 -22.52
C ARG A 856 -14.02 9.42 -22.77
N LEU A 857 -13.23 10.49 -22.73
CA LEU A 857 -13.65 11.87 -22.93
C LEU A 857 -13.04 12.42 -24.21
N ARG A 858 -13.68 13.41 -24.80
CA ARG A 858 -13.20 14.26 -25.89
C ARG A 858 -13.45 15.72 -25.54
N TRP A 859 -12.80 16.66 -26.19
CA TRP A 859 -13.12 18.08 -26.04
C TRP A 859 -14.52 18.39 -26.57
N ALA A 860 -15.25 19.27 -25.87
CA ALA A 860 -16.49 19.84 -26.38
C ALA A 860 -16.22 20.62 -27.69
N GLN A 861 -17.20 20.62 -28.59
CA GLN A 861 -17.07 21.32 -29.88
C GLN A 861 -17.21 22.83 -29.68
N LEU A 862 -16.48 23.63 -30.46
CA LEU A 862 -16.47 25.10 -30.30
C LEU A 862 -17.84 25.75 -30.48
N ASP A 863 -18.73 25.11 -31.25
CA ASP A 863 -20.11 25.54 -31.47
C ASP A 863 -21.11 24.99 -30.43
N ASP A 864 -20.64 24.26 -29.42
CA ASP A 864 -21.42 23.63 -28.35
C ASP A 864 -20.90 24.02 -26.96
N ASP A 865 -20.87 25.34 -26.68
CA ASP A 865 -20.49 25.93 -25.38
C ASP A 865 -19.18 25.36 -24.79
N ALA A 866 -18.13 25.25 -25.62
CA ALA A 866 -16.84 24.65 -25.24
C ALA A 866 -16.16 25.30 -24.02
N PHE A 867 -16.51 26.55 -23.72
CA PHE A 867 -15.95 27.34 -22.62
C PHE A 867 -17.07 27.84 -21.71
N GLY A 868 -16.77 28.01 -20.42
CA GLY A 868 -17.74 28.58 -19.49
C GLY A 868 -17.19 28.92 -18.13
N PHE A 869 -18.07 29.44 -17.26
CA PHE A 869 -17.74 29.80 -15.88
C PHE A 869 -18.44 28.88 -14.88
N VAL A 870 -17.66 28.36 -13.94
CA VAL A 870 -18.10 27.43 -12.89
C VAL A 870 -17.87 28.03 -11.52
N SER A 871 -18.85 27.87 -10.63
CA SER A 871 -18.69 28.22 -9.22
C SER A 871 -17.84 27.14 -8.53
N PRO A 872 -16.81 27.50 -7.73
CA PRO A 872 -16.03 26.53 -6.95
C PRO A 872 -16.88 25.63 -6.05
N THR A 873 -18.08 26.06 -5.67
CA THR A 873 -19.04 25.27 -4.88
C THR A 873 -19.57 24.04 -5.62
N GLN A 874 -19.58 24.05 -6.95
CA GLN A 874 -20.05 22.94 -7.79
C GLN A 874 -18.99 21.86 -7.97
N VAL A 875 -17.70 22.24 -7.85
CA VAL A 875 -16.58 21.31 -7.98
C VAL A 875 -16.65 20.25 -6.89
N LEU A 876 -16.75 18.99 -7.28
CA LEU A 876 -16.80 17.87 -6.36
C LEU A 876 -15.41 17.55 -5.81
N ARG A 877 -14.44 17.47 -6.73
CA ARG A 877 -13.01 17.17 -6.48
C ARG A 877 -12.19 17.29 -7.77
N ALA A 878 -10.88 17.10 -7.72
CA ALA A 878 -10.02 17.01 -8.90
C ALA A 878 -10.29 15.71 -9.69
N ALA A 879 -10.06 15.74 -11.01
CA ALA A 879 -10.21 14.60 -11.90
C ALA A 879 -8.84 14.12 -12.39
N ASN A 880 -8.61 12.79 -12.38
CA ASN A 880 -7.43 12.21 -13.03
C ASN A 880 -7.75 11.90 -14.49
N LEU A 881 -7.33 12.78 -15.41
CA LEU A 881 -7.52 12.59 -16.85
C LEU A 881 -6.19 12.18 -17.49
N MET A 882 -6.13 10.96 -18.01
CA MET A 882 -4.94 10.42 -18.67
C MET A 882 -5.11 10.53 -20.19
N PRO A 883 -4.11 11.00 -20.94
CA PRO A 883 -4.19 10.99 -22.39
C PRO A 883 -4.45 9.59 -22.96
N ALA A 884 -5.32 9.49 -23.97
CA ALA A 884 -5.51 8.26 -24.73
C ALA A 884 -4.45 8.18 -25.84
N PHE A 885 -3.24 7.80 -25.47
CA PHE A 885 -2.04 7.91 -26.30
C PHE A 885 -2.17 7.25 -27.69
N ALA A 886 -2.94 6.17 -27.81
CA ALA A 886 -3.17 5.46 -29.07
C ALA A 886 -3.87 6.32 -30.15
N HIS A 887 -4.59 7.38 -29.76
CA HIS A 887 -5.39 8.19 -30.67
C HIS A 887 -4.72 9.51 -31.09
N GLY A 888 -3.51 9.78 -30.61
CA GLY A 888 -2.70 10.94 -31.00
C GLY A 888 -3.27 12.29 -30.57
N GLN A 889 -2.65 13.34 -31.09
CA GLN A 889 -2.98 14.74 -30.83
C GLN A 889 -3.45 15.42 -32.13
N SER A 890 -4.26 16.46 -31.99
CA SER A 890 -4.62 17.36 -33.10
C SER A 890 -4.98 18.75 -32.59
N ASP A 891 -5.05 19.71 -33.50
CA ASP A 891 -5.58 21.05 -33.24
C ASP A 891 -7.08 21.19 -33.60
N ALA A 892 -7.73 20.09 -34.03
CA ALA A 892 -9.07 20.15 -34.60
C ALA A 892 -10.14 20.67 -33.63
N ALA A 893 -9.98 20.40 -32.33
CA ALA A 893 -10.92 20.86 -31.29
C ALA A 893 -10.73 22.33 -30.91
N LEU A 894 -9.57 22.93 -31.21
CA LEU A 894 -9.26 24.33 -30.94
C LEU A 894 -8.15 24.79 -31.91
N PRO A 895 -8.49 25.31 -33.09
CA PRO A 895 -7.49 25.59 -34.12
C PRO A 895 -6.52 26.71 -33.72
N GLY A 896 -5.22 26.47 -33.93
CA GLY A 896 -4.18 27.48 -33.72
C GLY A 896 -3.91 27.85 -32.26
N TYR A 897 -3.24 28.98 -32.06
CA TYR A 897 -2.93 29.47 -30.72
C TYR A 897 -4.21 29.87 -29.97
N SER A 898 -4.33 29.46 -28.71
CA SER A 898 -5.37 29.93 -27.80
C SER A 898 -4.85 30.03 -26.37
N VAL A 899 -5.32 31.04 -25.64
CA VAL A 899 -5.05 31.28 -24.22
C VAL A 899 -5.62 30.16 -23.33
N ALA A 900 -6.51 29.34 -23.86
CA ALA A 900 -7.08 28.18 -23.17
C ALA A 900 -6.19 26.92 -23.17
N ARG A 901 -5.06 26.92 -23.90
CA ARG A 901 -4.06 25.84 -23.89
C ARG A 901 -2.94 26.06 -22.88
N GLN A 902 -2.31 24.98 -22.45
CA GLN A 902 -1.09 25.04 -21.65
C GLN A 902 0.11 25.41 -22.54
N GLU A 903 1.12 26.05 -21.96
CA GLU A 903 2.26 26.60 -22.72
C GLU A 903 3.13 25.51 -23.40
N ASP A 904 3.10 24.30 -22.87
CA ASP A 904 3.87 23.13 -23.30
C ASP A 904 3.10 22.21 -24.27
N GLU A 905 1.85 22.53 -24.61
CA GLU A 905 1.00 21.73 -25.52
C GLU A 905 1.28 21.99 -27.02
N GLU A 906 2.26 22.84 -27.37
CA GLU A 906 2.72 23.14 -28.76
C GLU A 906 1.56 23.35 -29.78
N ASP A 907 0.48 24.01 -29.35
CA ASP A 907 -0.75 24.27 -30.12
C ASP A 907 -1.48 23.00 -30.61
N THR A 908 -1.36 21.88 -29.90
CA THR A 908 -2.14 20.65 -30.16
C THR A 908 -2.69 20.05 -28.87
N ASP A 909 -3.88 19.47 -28.94
CA ASP A 909 -4.50 18.78 -27.80
C ASP A 909 -4.52 17.26 -28.04
N TRP A 910 -4.45 16.47 -26.97
CA TRP A 910 -4.82 15.06 -27.06
C TRP A 910 -6.28 14.91 -27.50
N ASN A 911 -6.52 14.07 -28.50
CA ASN A 911 -7.85 13.88 -29.08
C ASN A 911 -8.85 13.31 -28.08
N TYR A 912 -8.38 12.42 -27.20
CA TYR A 912 -9.19 11.78 -26.17
C TYR A 912 -8.42 11.65 -24.86
N HIS A 913 -9.18 11.59 -23.76
CA HIS A 913 -8.66 11.35 -22.42
C HIS A 913 -9.45 10.24 -21.73
N TYR A 914 -8.78 9.38 -20.99
CA TYR A 914 -9.43 8.41 -20.11
C TYR A 914 -9.56 8.95 -18.70
N VAL A 915 -10.73 8.73 -18.10
CA VAL A 915 -10.96 8.99 -16.69
C VAL A 915 -10.29 7.89 -15.87
N GLY A 916 -9.31 8.26 -15.05
CA GLY A 916 -8.59 7.36 -14.15
C GLY A 916 -9.42 6.97 -12.93
N ILE A 917 -10.45 6.14 -13.11
CA ILE A 917 -11.36 5.71 -12.04
C ILE A 917 -10.66 4.92 -10.92
N PHE A 918 -9.46 4.39 -11.18
CA PHE A 918 -8.63 3.65 -10.22
C PHE A 918 -7.54 4.49 -9.53
N ALA A 919 -7.50 5.81 -9.75
CA ALA A 919 -6.44 6.68 -9.22
C ALA A 919 -6.29 6.54 -7.69
N ASP A 920 -7.42 6.53 -7.00
CA ASP A 920 -7.53 6.23 -5.58
C ASP A 920 -8.84 5.50 -5.28
N ARG A 921 -8.98 5.04 -4.04
CA ARG A 921 -10.16 4.28 -3.58
C ARG A 921 -11.43 5.13 -3.58
N ASP A 922 -11.30 6.42 -3.32
CA ASP A 922 -12.45 7.32 -3.35
C ASP A 922 -12.98 7.50 -4.78
N MET A 923 -12.09 7.62 -5.77
CA MET A 923 -12.43 7.59 -7.19
C MET A 923 -13.12 6.29 -7.55
N LEU A 924 -12.55 5.14 -7.20
CA LEU A 924 -13.17 3.84 -7.50
C LEU A 924 -14.59 3.80 -6.97
N MET A 925 -14.80 4.16 -5.70
CA MET A 925 -16.11 4.08 -5.06
C MET A 925 -17.12 5.12 -5.56
N ARG A 926 -16.67 6.23 -6.17
CA ARG A 926 -17.55 7.19 -6.86
C ARG A 926 -18.18 6.59 -8.12
N TYR A 927 -17.39 5.85 -8.91
CA TYR A 927 -17.91 5.18 -10.11
C TYR A 927 -18.58 3.85 -9.79
N TYR A 928 -18.01 3.08 -8.86
CA TYR A 928 -18.53 1.77 -8.48
C TYR A 928 -19.82 1.86 -7.67
N GLY A 929 -19.97 2.90 -6.84
CA GLY A 929 -21.12 3.09 -5.96
C GLY A 929 -20.99 2.35 -4.63
N GLY A 930 -22.00 2.51 -3.75
CA GLY A 930 -22.06 1.84 -2.44
C GLY A 930 -21.27 2.52 -1.30
N ALA A 931 -20.51 3.58 -1.58
CA ALA A 931 -19.77 4.35 -0.60
C ALA A 931 -20.64 4.89 0.56
N VAL A 932 -20.10 4.88 1.78
CA VAL A 932 -20.79 5.42 2.96
C VAL A 932 -20.68 6.94 2.98
N GLY A 933 -19.47 7.48 2.81
CA GLY A 933 -19.23 8.93 2.92
C GLY A 933 -19.66 9.77 1.73
N HIS A 934 -20.10 9.16 0.62
CA HIS A 934 -20.67 9.90 -0.52
C HIS A 934 -22.15 10.23 -0.35
N GLN A 935 -22.80 9.76 0.73
CA GLN A 935 -24.19 10.07 1.02
C GLN A 935 -24.29 11.48 1.63
N ARG A 936 -24.69 12.47 0.83
CA ARG A 936 -24.98 13.82 1.32
C ARG A 936 -26.40 13.90 1.87
N ASP A 937 -26.54 13.89 3.20
CA ASP A 937 -27.80 14.27 3.86
C ASP A 937 -27.72 15.76 4.21
N GLN A 938 -28.00 16.64 3.25
CA GLN A 938 -28.32 18.04 3.57
C GLN A 938 -29.80 18.06 3.95
N ARG A 939 -30.10 18.22 5.25
CA ARG A 939 -31.49 18.36 5.73
C ARG A 939 -32.23 19.38 4.86
N GLY A 940 -33.23 18.91 4.11
CA GLY A 940 -34.13 19.76 3.32
C GLY A 940 -33.74 20.05 1.87
N LYS A 941 -32.63 19.52 1.34
CA LYS A 941 -32.34 19.57 -0.11
C LYS A 941 -32.17 18.15 -0.67
N PRO A 942 -32.81 17.78 -1.80
CA PRO A 942 -32.56 16.49 -2.42
C PRO A 942 -31.10 16.41 -2.85
N GLY A 943 -30.31 15.61 -2.11
CA GLY A 943 -28.96 15.25 -2.54
C GLY A 943 -29.02 14.41 -3.82
N PRO A 944 -27.97 14.42 -4.65
CA PRO A 944 -27.91 13.57 -5.83
C PRO A 944 -28.06 12.10 -5.42
N SER A 945 -28.80 11.33 -6.22
CA SER A 945 -28.92 9.88 -6.01
C SER A 945 -27.52 9.25 -5.99
N PRO A 946 -27.19 8.41 -5.00
CA PRO A 946 -25.91 7.73 -4.99
C PRO A 946 -25.77 6.89 -6.25
N VAL A 947 -24.59 6.90 -6.89
CA VAL A 947 -24.28 6.01 -8.01
C VAL A 947 -24.67 4.58 -7.61
N ALA A 948 -25.55 3.97 -8.41
CA ALA A 948 -26.03 2.63 -8.15
C ALA A 948 -24.86 1.65 -8.32
N GLN A 949 -24.76 0.71 -7.39
CA GLN A 949 -23.68 -0.27 -7.46
C GLN A 949 -23.84 -1.14 -8.71
N GLU A 950 -22.79 -1.19 -9.54
CA GLU A 950 -22.80 -2.02 -10.73
C GLU A 950 -22.37 -3.46 -10.38
N ALA A 951 -23.19 -4.44 -10.74
CA ALA A 951 -22.91 -5.84 -10.47
C ALA A 951 -21.70 -6.34 -11.28
N VAL A 952 -20.79 -7.06 -10.62
CA VAL A 952 -19.65 -7.70 -11.29
C VAL A 952 -20.18 -8.93 -12.02
N THR A 953 -20.18 -8.88 -13.35
CA THR A 953 -20.69 -9.97 -14.19
C THR A 953 -19.56 -10.84 -14.69
N ARG A 954 -19.81 -12.16 -14.81
CA ARG A 954 -18.85 -13.08 -15.44
C ARG A 954 -18.54 -12.65 -16.87
N LEU A 955 -17.31 -12.89 -17.30
CA LEU A 955 -16.95 -12.72 -18.71
C LEU A 955 -17.64 -13.80 -19.54
N THR A 956 -18.15 -13.39 -20.71
CA THR A 956 -18.80 -14.26 -21.69
C THR A 956 -17.97 -14.33 -22.97
N GLY A 957 -18.15 -15.42 -23.72
CA GLY A 957 -17.45 -15.68 -24.99
C GLY A 957 -16.37 -16.75 -24.88
N ASP A 958 -16.03 -17.36 -26.01
CA ASP A 958 -15.17 -18.55 -26.12
C ASP A 958 -13.79 -18.36 -25.47
N ALA A 959 -13.25 -17.14 -25.48
CA ALA A 959 -11.95 -16.82 -24.88
C ALA A 959 -11.95 -16.89 -23.34
N TYR A 960 -13.12 -16.87 -22.70
CA TYR A 960 -13.28 -16.84 -21.24
C TYR A 960 -14.04 -18.04 -20.69
N ASP A 961 -14.42 -18.99 -21.56
CA ASP A 961 -15.09 -20.19 -21.11
C ASP A 961 -14.11 -21.06 -20.29
N ASP A 962 -14.61 -21.52 -19.16
CA ASP A 962 -13.89 -22.37 -18.19
C ASP A 962 -14.43 -23.81 -18.21
N GLU A 963 -15.27 -24.18 -19.20
CA GLU A 963 -15.70 -25.55 -19.46
C GLU A 963 -14.49 -26.47 -19.74
N ILE A 964 -13.90 -26.95 -18.66
CA ILE A 964 -13.24 -28.24 -18.64
C ILE A 964 -14.32 -29.17 -18.08
N GLU A 965 -14.92 -29.99 -18.95
CA GLU A 965 -15.72 -31.14 -18.55
C GLU A 965 -15.00 -31.86 -17.39
N GLU A 966 -15.74 -32.32 -16.39
CA GLU A 966 -15.20 -33.16 -15.33
C GLU A 966 -14.65 -34.46 -15.96
N VAL A 967 -13.40 -34.42 -16.41
CA VAL A 967 -12.68 -35.61 -16.82
C VAL A 967 -12.53 -36.47 -15.57
N PRO A 968 -13.07 -37.71 -15.55
CA PRO A 968 -12.90 -38.61 -14.42
C PRO A 968 -11.41 -38.76 -14.10
N ASP A 969 -11.07 -38.86 -12.81
CA ASP A 969 -9.69 -38.89 -12.29
C ASP A 969 -8.77 -39.93 -12.96
N GLU A 970 -9.32 -40.91 -13.70
CA GLU A 970 -8.60 -41.97 -14.42
C GLU A 970 -8.01 -41.54 -15.78
N GLU A 971 -8.59 -40.58 -16.50
CA GLU A 971 -8.02 -40.07 -17.77
C GLU A 971 -6.98 -38.96 -17.56
N ALA A 972 -7.10 -38.21 -16.46
CA ALA A 972 -6.08 -37.26 -16.02
C ALA A 972 -4.75 -37.94 -15.72
N THR A 973 -4.75 -39.22 -15.31
CA THR A 973 -3.56 -40.07 -15.14
C THR A 973 -2.86 -40.42 -16.46
N ASN A 974 -3.59 -40.55 -17.57
CA ASN A 974 -3.00 -40.90 -18.87
C ASN A 974 -2.40 -39.67 -19.59
N LEU A 975 -2.97 -38.46 -19.39
CA LEU A 975 -2.33 -37.20 -19.77
C LEU A 975 -1.13 -36.86 -18.84
N ARG A 976 -1.14 -37.38 -17.60
CA ARG A 976 -0.05 -37.29 -16.60
C ARG A 976 1.22 -38.00 -17.05
N ASP A 977 1.13 -39.15 -17.72
CA ASP A 977 2.31 -39.88 -18.20
C ASP A 977 2.88 -39.29 -19.51
N SER A 978 2.05 -38.70 -20.36
CA SER A 978 2.50 -38.11 -21.64
C SER A 978 3.31 -36.81 -21.48
N LEU A 979 2.96 -35.98 -20.49
CA LEU A 979 3.67 -34.72 -20.21
C LEU A 979 4.97 -34.89 -19.41
N TYR A 980 5.11 -35.99 -18.65
CA TYR A 980 6.34 -36.30 -17.92
C TYR A 980 7.28 -37.23 -18.72
N SER A 981 6.75 -38.10 -19.61
CA SER A 981 7.56 -38.94 -20.51
C SER A 981 8.31 -38.12 -21.58
N ASN A 982 7.71 -37.04 -22.09
CA ASN A 982 8.36 -36.17 -23.08
C ASN A 982 9.45 -35.23 -22.51
N HIS A 983 9.71 -35.27 -21.19
CA HIS A 983 10.83 -34.57 -20.57
C HIS A 983 12.05 -35.47 -20.28
N GLU A 984 11.95 -36.79 -20.51
CA GLU A 984 13.08 -37.72 -20.36
C GLU A 984 13.52 -38.42 -21.66
N GLN A 985 12.82 -38.25 -22.79
CA GLN A 985 13.21 -38.87 -24.07
C GLN A 985 13.44 -37.84 -25.18
N GLN A 986 14.58 -37.14 -25.14
CA GLN A 986 15.17 -36.62 -26.37
C GLN A 986 16.67 -36.39 -26.25
N LEU A 987 17.42 -37.42 -25.86
CA LEU A 987 18.88 -37.45 -26.01
C LEU A 987 19.32 -38.92 -26.09
N GLU A 988 19.03 -39.61 -27.19
CA GLU A 988 19.81 -40.78 -27.61
C GLU A 988 19.53 -41.11 -29.09
N SER A 989 20.43 -40.67 -29.97
CA SER A 989 20.77 -41.36 -31.22
C SER A 989 22.08 -40.78 -31.73
N ASP A 990 23.19 -41.47 -31.45
CA ASP A 990 24.02 -42.10 -32.48
C ASP A 990 25.24 -42.72 -31.77
N GLY A 991 25.34 -44.05 -31.91
CA GLY A 991 26.29 -44.87 -31.16
C GLY A 991 27.69 -44.90 -31.75
N GLU A 992 28.66 -45.25 -30.89
CA GLU A 992 29.60 -46.35 -31.07
C GLU A 992 30.42 -46.56 -29.77
N GLU A 993 30.37 -47.78 -29.22
CA GLU A 993 31.28 -48.28 -28.19
C GLU A 993 32.73 -48.39 -28.74
N PRO A 994 33.83 -48.28 -27.93
CA PRO A 994 34.07 -49.25 -26.86
C PRO A 994 34.87 -48.81 -25.60
N LYS A 995 34.57 -49.55 -24.51
CA LYS A 995 35.45 -50.10 -23.46
C LYS A 995 36.23 -49.15 -22.51
N GLY A 996 35.72 -49.10 -21.28
CA GLY A 996 36.44 -49.65 -20.13
C GLY A 996 37.02 -48.66 -19.11
N ARG A 997 36.56 -48.84 -17.86
CA ARG A 997 37.25 -48.64 -16.56
C ARG A 997 36.56 -47.64 -15.63
N ALA A 998 36.37 -48.10 -14.40
CA ALA A 998 35.78 -47.43 -13.25
C ALA A 998 36.43 -46.08 -12.93
N ASP A 999 35.65 -45.13 -12.42
CA ASP A 999 35.89 -44.42 -11.15
C ASP A 999 34.81 -43.36 -10.83
N GLU A 1000 34.46 -43.29 -9.54
CA GLU A 1000 33.82 -42.20 -8.76
C GLU A 1000 32.56 -41.45 -9.27
N TYR A 1001 31.40 -41.80 -8.68
CA TYR A 1001 30.19 -40.97 -8.70
C TYR A 1001 30.27 -39.85 -7.65
N SER A 1002 30.55 -38.63 -8.12
CA SER A 1002 30.24 -37.38 -7.41
C SER A 1002 28.80 -36.97 -7.72
N ASP A 1003 27.88 -37.26 -6.81
CA ASP A 1003 26.47 -36.85 -6.88
C ASP A 1003 26.34 -35.39 -6.38
N ASN A 1004 26.54 -34.44 -7.29
CA ASN A 1004 26.23 -33.03 -7.08
C ASN A 1004 24.74 -32.77 -7.37
N GLY A 1005 23.89 -33.09 -6.39
CA GLY A 1005 22.47 -32.76 -6.38
C GLY A 1005 22.20 -31.25 -6.19
N GLU A 1006 22.54 -30.45 -7.20
CA GLU A 1006 21.96 -29.13 -7.42
C GLU A 1006 21.04 -29.23 -8.64
N ASN A 1007 19.80 -29.66 -8.44
CA ASN A 1007 18.72 -29.59 -9.43
C ASN A 1007 17.36 -29.50 -8.72
N GLU A 1008 17.13 -28.39 -8.00
CA GLU A 1008 15.79 -27.91 -7.65
C GLU A 1008 15.68 -26.38 -7.91
N GLN A 1009 16.43 -25.85 -8.88
CA GLN A 1009 16.32 -24.46 -9.36
C GLN A 1009 15.90 -24.42 -10.83
N GLU A 1010 14.64 -24.69 -11.10
CA GLU A 1010 13.99 -24.16 -12.31
C GLU A 1010 12.53 -23.81 -12.00
N TYR A 1011 12.36 -22.92 -11.03
CA TYR A 1011 11.23 -21.99 -10.98
C TYR A 1011 11.84 -20.61 -10.72
N ASP A 1012 11.88 -19.77 -11.75
CA ASP A 1012 12.16 -18.34 -11.62
C ASP A 1012 11.01 -17.68 -10.83
N ASP A 1013 11.04 -17.83 -9.51
CA ASP A 1013 10.67 -16.72 -8.64
C ASP A 1013 11.99 -16.00 -8.38
N ASP A 1014 12.09 -14.74 -8.80
CA ASP A 1014 13.16 -13.80 -8.47
C ASP A 1014 13.17 -13.49 -6.95
N ASP A 1015 13.29 -14.52 -6.12
CA ASP A 1015 13.63 -14.43 -4.69
C ASP A 1015 15.16 -14.69 -4.54
N ASP A 1016 15.96 -14.10 -5.43
CA ASP A 1016 17.34 -13.82 -5.08
C ASP A 1016 17.26 -12.89 -3.85
N ASN A 1017 17.67 -13.40 -2.69
CA ASN A 1017 18.02 -12.62 -1.49
C ASN A 1017 19.14 -11.57 -1.75
N ASP A 1018 19.54 -11.41 -3.02
CA ASP A 1018 20.44 -10.39 -3.57
C ASP A 1018 19.67 -9.32 -4.39
N GLU A 1019 18.33 -9.34 -4.46
CA GLU A 1019 17.59 -8.12 -4.81
C GLU A 1019 17.90 -7.10 -3.72
N GLU A 1020 18.75 -6.13 -4.08
CA GLU A 1020 18.87 -4.86 -3.41
C GLU A 1020 17.46 -4.39 -3.01
N HIS A 1021 17.04 -4.66 -1.77
CA HIS A 1021 16.16 -3.78 -1.01
C HIS A 1021 16.95 -2.48 -0.79
N THR A 1022 17.30 -1.81 -1.89
CA THR A 1022 17.46 -0.38 -1.88
C THR A 1022 16.07 0.11 -1.53
N ASP A 1023 15.88 0.48 -0.27
CA ASP A 1023 14.98 1.57 0.06
C ASP A 1023 15.21 2.59 -1.04
N GLY A 1024 14.20 2.82 -1.89
CA GLY A 1024 14.33 3.75 -2.99
C GLY A 1024 15.00 5.00 -2.42
N GLU A 1025 16.17 5.35 -2.95
CA GLU A 1025 16.75 6.65 -2.67
C GLU A 1025 15.60 7.62 -2.93
N ASP A 1026 15.13 8.30 -1.88
CA ASP A 1026 14.25 9.44 -2.06
C ASP A 1026 15.00 10.33 -3.03
N SER A 1027 14.62 10.28 -4.31
CA SER A 1027 15.25 11.10 -5.33
C SER A 1027 15.06 12.51 -4.79
N GLU A 1028 16.16 13.18 -4.46
CA GLU A 1028 16.11 14.55 -3.92
C GLU A 1028 15.38 15.51 -4.88
N ASP A 1029 15.09 15.05 -6.10
CA ASP A 1029 14.26 15.69 -7.13
C ASP A 1029 12.74 15.65 -6.86
N ASP A 1030 12.24 14.75 -5.99
CA ASP A 1030 10.84 14.74 -5.54
C ASP A 1030 10.49 16.01 -4.74
N GLY A 1031 11.50 16.73 -4.23
CA GLY A 1031 11.35 17.99 -3.52
C GLY A 1031 11.10 19.20 -4.42
N ALA A 1032 11.20 19.06 -5.75
CA ALA A 1032 11.08 20.19 -6.68
C ALA A 1032 9.63 20.66 -6.91
N LEU A 1033 8.64 19.81 -6.60
CA LEU A 1033 7.21 20.12 -6.68
C LEU A 1033 6.57 20.02 -5.28
N GLY A 1034 7.10 20.79 -4.33
CA GLY A 1034 6.36 21.06 -3.09
C GLY A 1034 4.95 21.58 -3.40
N PRO A 1035 3.97 21.44 -2.48
CA PRO A 1035 2.59 21.78 -2.76
C PRO A 1035 2.53 23.23 -3.25
N GLU A 1036 2.12 23.39 -4.51
CA GLU A 1036 2.20 24.69 -5.21
C GLU A 1036 1.29 25.75 -4.58
N ASP A 1037 0.45 25.32 -3.64
CA ASP A 1037 -0.55 26.05 -2.89
C ASP A 1037 -0.03 26.75 -1.62
N GLY A 1038 1.26 26.58 -1.30
CA GLY A 1038 1.90 27.29 -0.20
C GLY A 1038 1.58 26.73 1.19
N GLU A 1039 1.04 25.50 1.29
CA GLU A 1039 1.04 24.76 2.55
C GLU A 1039 2.48 24.53 3.04
N SER A 1040 2.63 24.44 4.37
CA SER A 1040 3.83 23.79 4.93
C SER A 1040 3.93 22.41 4.30
N PRO A 1041 5.14 21.90 3.97
CA PRO A 1041 5.29 20.48 3.66
C PRO A 1041 4.50 19.70 4.71
N MET A 1042 3.61 18.78 4.32
CA MET A 1042 2.92 17.97 5.32
C MET A 1042 4.01 17.37 6.21
N ASP A 1043 3.72 17.19 7.49
CA ASP A 1043 4.73 16.57 8.34
C ASP A 1043 5.12 15.20 7.75
N ASP A 1044 6.33 14.73 8.07
CA ASP A 1044 6.85 13.50 7.47
C ASP A 1044 5.85 12.34 7.66
N ASP A 1045 5.05 12.36 8.74
CA ASP A 1045 4.03 11.35 9.03
C ASP A 1045 2.81 11.44 8.11
N GLU A 1046 2.29 12.64 7.83
CA GLU A 1046 1.12 12.87 6.97
C GLU A 1046 1.46 12.59 5.50
N LEU A 1047 2.66 12.98 5.06
CA LEU A 1047 3.20 12.56 3.76
C LEU A 1047 3.33 11.04 3.68
N GLU A 1048 3.82 10.40 4.73
CA GLU A 1048 3.98 8.95 4.75
C GLU A 1048 2.65 8.20 4.78
N LEU A 1049 1.68 8.66 5.57
CA LEU A 1049 0.32 8.12 5.62
C LEU A 1049 -0.38 8.29 4.27
N ALA A 1050 -0.33 9.47 3.65
CA ALA A 1050 -0.88 9.68 2.32
C ALA A 1050 -0.26 8.73 1.28
N ARG A 1051 1.07 8.50 1.34
CA ARG A 1051 1.79 7.58 0.42
C ARG A 1051 1.32 6.13 0.50
N VAL A 1052 0.87 5.65 1.66
CA VAL A 1052 0.31 4.28 1.79
C VAL A 1052 -1.20 4.26 1.73
N GLY A 1053 -1.81 5.38 1.32
CA GLY A 1053 -3.25 5.51 1.25
C GLY A 1053 -3.87 5.41 2.64
N PHE A 1054 -3.37 6.11 3.65
CA PHE A 1054 -4.20 6.54 4.76
C PHE A 1054 -4.59 7.99 4.49
N ALA A 1055 -5.87 8.31 4.59
CA ALA A 1055 -6.31 9.69 4.48
C ALA A 1055 -5.58 10.52 5.56
N PRO A 1056 -4.89 11.63 5.21
CA PRO A 1056 -4.43 12.59 6.21
C PRO A 1056 -5.66 13.06 7.01
N MET A 1057 -5.54 13.09 8.35
CA MET A 1057 -6.69 13.37 9.23
C MET A 1057 -7.15 14.83 9.20
#